data_AF-A0A9R1RDP7-F1
#
_entry.id   AF-A0A9R1RDP7-F1
#
_cell.length_a   1.000
_cell.length_b   1.000
_cell.length_c   1.000
_cell.angle_alpha   90.00
_cell.angle_beta   90.00
_cell.angle_gamma   90.00
#
_symmetry.space_group_name_H-M   'P 1'
#
loop_
_entity.id
_entity.type
_entity.pdbx_description
1 polymer ?
#
loop_
_entity_poly.entity_id
_entity_poly.type
_entity_poly.pdbx_seq_one_letter_code
_entity_poly.pdbx_strand_id
1 'polypeptide(L)'
;MFPIQRRKYRAGIENLLVLLIGGIPIAMPTVLSVTMAIGSHKLSQQGAITKRMTAIEELAGMDVLCSDKTGTLTLNKLSVDKNLVEVFAKGVDKEHVLLLAARASRVENQDAIDACMVGMLADPKEARAGIREVHFLPFNPTDKRTALTYIDAEGNWHRASKGAPEQIITLCNCKEDVKRKVHSVIEKYAERGLRSLAVARQEVPEKSKDSPGGPWQFIGLLPLFDPPRHDSAETIRKALVLGVNVKMITGDQLAIGKETGRRLGMGTNMYPSSALLGQSKDGSLESLPVDELIEKADGFAGVFPEHKYEIVKRLQEKKHIVGMTGDGVNDAPALKKADIGIAVDDATDAARSASDIVLTEPGLSVIISAVLTSRCIFQRMKNYTIYAVSITIRIVLGFMLIALIWKFDFAPFMVLIIAILNDGTIMTISKDRVKPSPLPDSWKLNEIFATGVVLGTYLALVTVVFFWLIHKTDFFTNKFGVESIRNTEFKEMSALYLQVSIVSQALIFVTRSRSWSFVERPGFLLVTAFLLAQLVATLIAVYANWDFARIKGIGWGWAGVIWLFSIVFYFPLDIFKFFIRFVLSGRAWDNLLQNKTAFTTKENYGKGEREAQWATAQRTLHGLQAPEPASHTLFNDKSSYRELSEIAEQAKRRAEIAS
;
A
#
# COMPACT_ATOMS: atom_id res chain seq x y z
N MET A 1 32.74 -34.40 11.83
CA MET A 1 34.02 -33.88 12.39
C MET A 1 34.70 -34.84 13.36
N PHE A 2 33.99 -35.36 14.37
CA PHE A 2 34.61 -36.00 15.54
C PHE A 2 35.09 -37.47 15.40
N PRO A 3 34.39 -38.38 14.69
CA PRO A 3 34.86 -39.76 14.58
C PRO A 3 36.08 -39.90 13.65
N ILE A 4 36.22 -39.01 12.66
CA ILE A 4 37.30 -39.08 11.65
C ILE A 4 38.60 -38.45 12.16
N GLN A 5 38.54 -37.39 12.97
CA GLN A 5 39.72 -36.62 13.43
C GLN A 5 40.23 -36.98 14.85
N ARG A 6 39.58 -37.93 15.56
CA ARG A 6 39.92 -38.33 16.95
C ARG A 6 40.12 -37.15 17.92
N ARG A 7 39.22 -36.16 17.89
CA ARG A 7 39.29 -34.99 18.80
C ARG A 7 38.80 -35.29 20.21
N LYS A 8 39.26 -34.48 21.18
CA LYS A 8 38.74 -34.49 22.56
C LYS A 8 37.25 -34.18 22.55
N TYR A 9 36.45 -35.01 23.22
CA TYR A 9 34.98 -34.89 23.27
C TYR A 9 34.52 -33.54 23.81
N ARG A 10 35.18 -33.03 24.86
CA ARG A 10 34.89 -31.71 25.46
C ARG A 10 35.03 -30.55 24.48
N ALA A 11 36.10 -30.52 23.69
CA ALA A 11 36.31 -29.50 22.65
C ALA A 11 35.24 -29.58 21.55
N GLY A 12 34.71 -30.78 21.29
CA GLY A 12 33.58 -30.94 20.38
C GLY A 12 32.30 -30.29 20.87
N ILE A 13 32.01 -30.42 22.17
CA ILE A 13 30.86 -29.75 22.78
C ILE A 13 31.00 -28.23 22.74
N GLU A 14 32.20 -27.69 23.00
CA GLU A 14 32.45 -26.24 22.95
C GLU A 14 32.21 -25.68 21.53
N ASN A 15 32.65 -26.39 20.49
CA ASN A 15 32.37 -26.00 19.10
C ASN A 15 30.88 -26.10 18.76
N LEU A 16 30.18 -27.13 19.23
CA LEU A 16 28.71 -27.22 19.05
C LEU A 16 28.00 -26.06 19.74
N LEU A 17 28.47 -25.67 20.94
CA LEU A 17 27.90 -24.55 21.69
C LEU A 17 28.09 -23.21 20.94
N VAL A 18 29.25 -22.99 20.31
CA VAL A 18 29.49 -21.82 19.43
C VAL A 18 28.46 -21.76 18.30
N LEU A 19 28.22 -22.89 17.62
CA LEU A 19 27.25 -22.98 16.53
C LEU A 19 25.82 -22.75 17.01
N LEU A 20 25.45 -23.23 18.20
CA LEU A 20 24.12 -23.03 18.78
C LEU A 20 23.91 -21.56 19.20
N ILE A 21 24.84 -20.98 19.96
CA ILE A 21 24.71 -19.60 20.49
C ILE A 21 24.64 -18.59 19.35
N GLY A 22 25.53 -18.69 18.36
CA GLY A 22 25.54 -17.71 17.26
C GLY A 22 24.68 -18.11 16.06
N GLY A 23 24.24 -19.37 15.97
CA GLY A 23 23.41 -19.85 14.86
C GLY A 23 21.92 -19.56 15.05
N ILE A 24 21.41 -19.52 16.29
CA ILE A 24 19.99 -19.30 16.57
C ILE A 24 19.71 -17.79 16.67
N PRO A 25 18.92 -17.21 15.75
CA PRO A 25 18.63 -15.77 15.77
C PRO A 25 17.50 -15.44 16.76
N ILE A 26 17.80 -15.48 18.06
CA ILE A 26 16.80 -15.27 19.15
C ILE A 26 16.13 -13.90 19.04
N ALA A 27 16.85 -12.87 18.60
CA ALA A 27 16.31 -11.53 18.43
C ALA A 27 15.29 -11.40 17.28
N MET A 28 15.22 -12.37 16.36
CA MET A 28 14.44 -12.20 15.12
C MET A 28 12.94 -11.96 15.35
N PRO A 29 12.22 -12.81 16.12
CA PRO A 29 10.80 -12.61 16.38
C PRO A 29 10.52 -11.28 17.11
N THR A 30 11.37 -10.93 18.08
CA THR A 30 11.23 -9.70 18.87
C THR A 30 11.38 -8.46 18.01
N VAL A 31 12.38 -8.42 17.12
CA VAL A 31 12.65 -7.26 16.27
C VAL A 31 11.53 -7.06 15.24
N LEU A 32 11.04 -8.15 14.64
CA LEU A 32 9.90 -8.07 13.72
C LEU A 32 8.64 -7.56 14.43
N SER A 33 8.33 -8.09 15.62
CA SER A 33 7.18 -7.67 16.42
C SER A 33 7.26 -6.20 16.84
N VAL A 34 8.41 -5.74 17.36
CA VAL A 34 8.61 -4.33 17.72
C VAL A 34 8.55 -3.42 16.51
N THR A 35 9.08 -3.85 15.37
CA THR A 35 9.00 -3.07 14.11
C THR A 35 7.56 -2.91 13.63
N MET A 36 6.74 -3.95 13.72
CA MET A 36 5.30 -3.87 13.44
C MET A 36 4.58 -2.95 14.43
N ALA A 37 4.88 -3.03 15.73
CA ALA A 37 4.25 -2.19 16.76
C ALA A 37 4.58 -0.70 16.56
N ILE A 38 5.85 -0.36 16.30
CA ILE A 38 6.28 1.02 15.96
C ILE A 38 5.62 1.46 14.65
N GLY A 39 5.50 0.56 13.68
CA GLY A 39 4.82 0.81 12.42
C GLY A 39 3.34 1.14 12.59
N SER A 40 2.63 0.34 13.39
CA SER A 40 1.24 0.54 13.78
C SER A 40 1.02 1.89 14.46
N HIS A 41 1.89 2.25 15.41
CA HIS A 41 1.85 3.56 16.06
C HIS A 41 2.04 4.70 15.05
N LYS A 42 2.96 4.56 14.10
CA LYS A 42 3.20 5.55 13.05
C LYS A 42 2.01 5.68 12.08
N LEU A 43 1.35 4.58 11.74
CA LEU A 43 0.13 4.59 10.93
C LEU A 43 -1.01 5.30 11.68
N SER A 44 -1.15 5.04 12.99
CA SER A 44 -2.14 5.73 13.82
C SER A 44 -1.91 7.25 13.87
N GLN A 45 -0.65 7.71 13.93
CA GLN A 45 -0.32 9.13 13.81
C GLN A 45 -0.62 9.74 12.43
N GLN A 46 -0.73 8.91 11.39
CA GLN A 46 -1.10 9.31 10.02
C GLN A 46 -2.60 9.12 9.75
N GLY A 47 -3.41 8.88 10.78
CA GLY A 47 -4.86 8.72 10.66
C GLY A 47 -5.33 7.34 10.23
N ALA A 48 -4.49 6.30 10.36
CA ALA A 48 -4.84 4.91 10.04
C ALA A 48 -4.57 3.96 11.22
N ILE A 49 -5.62 3.54 11.93
CA ILE A 49 -5.53 2.62 13.07
C ILE A 49 -5.53 1.18 12.56
N THR A 50 -4.45 0.44 12.81
CA THR A 50 -4.37 -0.99 12.49
C THR A 50 -4.93 -1.84 13.61
N LYS A 51 -6.06 -2.52 13.40
CA LYS A 51 -6.63 -3.48 14.37
C LYS A 51 -5.87 -4.80 14.35
N ARG A 52 -5.44 -5.23 13.16
CA ARG A 52 -4.63 -6.44 12.94
C ARG A 52 -3.22 -6.04 12.54
N MET A 53 -2.21 -6.37 13.36
CA MET A 53 -0.81 -6.02 13.05
C MET A 53 -0.29 -6.67 11.76
N THR A 54 -0.80 -7.86 11.40
CA THR A 54 -0.45 -8.51 10.13
C THR A 54 -1.01 -7.77 8.91
N ALA A 55 -2.00 -6.88 9.07
CA ALA A 55 -2.53 -6.07 7.97
C ALA A 55 -1.49 -5.08 7.41
N ILE A 56 -0.44 -4.75 8.18
CA ILE A 56 0.69 -3.97 7.66
C ILE A 56 1.33 -4.74 6.50
N GLU A 57 1.60 -6.03 6.66
CA GLU A 57 2.20 -6.85 5.60
C GLU A 57 1.34 -6.89 4.33
N GLU A 58 0.04 -7.17 4.49
CA GLU A 58 -0.90 -7.23 3.37
C GLU A 58 -1.01 -5.87 2.68
N LEU A 59 -1.05 -4.77 3.44
CA LEU A 59 -1.08 -3.41 2.89
C LEU A 59 0.19 -3.06 2.10
N ALA A 60 1.35 -3.62 2.45
CA ALA A 60 2.59 -3.44 1.68
C ALA A 60 2.56 -4.19 0.33
N GLY A 61 1.91 -5.36 0.33
CA GLY A 61 1.71 -6.22 -0.85
C GLY A 61 0.49 -5.88 -1.71
N MET A 62 -0.38 -4.97 -1.25
CA MET A 62 -1.59 -4.57 -1.96
C MET A 62 -1.29 -4.05 -3.37
N ASP A 63 -1.97 -4.62 -4.36
CA ASP A 63 -1.87 -4.29 -5.77
C ASP A 63 -3.21 -3.85 -6.40
N VAL A 64 -4.33 -4.18 -5.76
CA VAL A 64 -5.67 -3.71 -6.16
C VAL A 64 -6.38 -3.08 -4.96
N LEU A 65 -6.94 -1.89 -5.15
CA LEU A 65 -7.76 -1.19 -4.17
C LEU A 65 -9.17 -0.96 -4.73
N CYS A 66 -10.14 -1.73 -4.23
CA CYS A 66 -11.56 -1.53 -4.46
C CYS A 66 -12.05 -0.39 -3.56
N SER A 67 -12.17 0.81 -4.13
CA SER A 67 -12.58 2.00 -3.40
C SER A 67 -14.06 2.30 -3.64
N ASP A 68 -14.82 2.45 -2.56
CA ASP A 68 -16.19 2.94 -2.63
C ASP A 68 -16.17 4.41 -3.05
N LYS A 69 -17.06 4.78 -3.96
CA LYS A 69 -17.13 6.15 -4.48
C LYS A 69 -17.48 7.13 -3.37
N THR A 70 -18.58 6.87 -2.66
CA THR A 70 -19.14 7.79 -1.68
C THR A 70 -18.25 7.81 -0.44
N GLY A 71 -17.92 9.01 0.06
CA GLY A 71 -17.11 9.18 1.27
C GLY A 71 -15.60 9.02 1.06
N THR A 72 -15.16 8.14 0.16
CA THR A 72 -13.72 7.94 -0.12
C THR A 72 -13.22 8.78 -1.29
N LEU A 73 -13.82 8.62 -2.47
CA LEU A 73 -13.41 9.34 -3.69
C LEU A 73 -14.05 10.74 -3.78
N THR A 74 -15.24 10.87 -3.22
CA THR A 74 -16.01 12.12 -3.17
C THR A 74 -16.10 12.67 -1.74
N LEU A 75 -16.56 13.92 -1.61
CA LEU A 75 -16.69 14.59 -0.32
C LEU A 75 -17.93 14.14 0.48
N ASN A 76 -18.87 13.41 -0.14
CA ASN A 76 -20.18 13.11 0.45
C ASN A 76 -20.92 14.37 0.94
N LYS A 77 -20.63 15.51 0.30
CA LYS A 77 -21.28 16.81 0.55
C LYS A 77 -22.06 17.17 -0.70
N LEU A 78 -23.30 16.71 -0.73
CA LEU A 78 -24.15 16.84 -1.90
C LEU A 78 -24.57 18.30 -2.10
N SER A 79 -24.76 18.67 -3.36
CA SER A 79 -25.27 19.97 -3.78
C SER A 79 -26.27 19.80 -4.91
N VAL A 80 -27.19 20.75 -5.07
CA VAL A 80 -28.16 20.76 -6.18
C VAL A 80 -27.97 22.01 -7.02
N ASP A 81 -27.97 21.88 -8.35
CA ASP A 81 -28.06 23.03 -9.23
C ASP A 81 -29.54 23.34 -9.50
N LYS A 82 -30.04 24.46 -8.94
CA LYS A 82 -31.45 24.88 -9.05
C LYS A 82 -31.89 25.07 -10.50
N ASN A 83 -30.96 25.43 -11.40
CA ASN A 83 -31.29 25.66 -12.80
C ASN A 83 -31.69 24.37 -13.52
N LEU A 84 -31.13 23.25 -13.08
CA LEU A 84 -31.35 21.95 -13.68
C LEU A 84 -32.56 21.21 -13.14
N VAL A 85 -33.18 21.68 -12.06
CA VAL A 85 -34.39 21.06 -11.50
C VAL A 85 -35.51 21.07 -12.53
N GLU A 86 -36.12 19.91 -12.74
CA GLU A 86 -37.23 19.68 -13.68
C GLU A 86 -38.53 19.42 -12.90
N VAL A 87 -39.60 20.12 -13.28
CA VAL A 87 -40.91 20.06 -12.62
C VAL A 87 -41.93 19.46 -13.58
N PHE A 88 -42.74 18.52 -13.08
CA PHE A 88 -43.73 17.78 -13.87
C PHE A 88 -45.17 18.12 -13.50
N ALA A 89 -45.41 18.60 -12.28
CA ALA A 89 -46.73 19.05 -11.83
C ALA A 89 -47.04 20.47 -12.32
N LYS A 90 -48.26 20.68 -12.83
CA LYS A 90 -48.73 22.01 -13.24
C LYS A 90 -48.94 22.91 -12.02
N GLY A 91 -48.51 24.16 -12.11
CA GLY A 91 -48.69 25.16 -11.04
C GLY A 91 -47.73 25.03 -9.87
N VAL A 92 -46.66 24.22 -10.00
CA VAL A 92 -45.59 24.10 -9.02
C VAL A 92 -44.32 24.72 -9.60
N ASP A 93 -43.62 25.53 -8.82
CA ASP A 93 -42.33 26.11 -9.20
C ASP A 93 -41.16 25.23 -8.70
N LYS A 94 -39.94 25.58 -9.12
CA LYS A 94 -38.73 24.84 -8.72
C LYS A 94 -38.44 24.98 -7.21
N GLU A 95 -38.79 26.11 -6.62
CA GLU A 95 -38.57 26.39 -5.19
C GLU A 95 -39.48 25.54 -4.29
N HIS A 96 -40.73 25.34 -4.69
CA HIS A 96 -41.67 24.49 -3.99
C HIS A 96 -41.27 23.01 -4.06
N VAL A 97 -40.64 22.57 -5.15
CA VAL A 97 -40.06 21.21 -5.23
C VAL A 97 -38.95 21.04 -4.18
N LEU A 98 -38.06 22.02 -4.05
CA LEU A 98 -36.99 22.02 -3.04
C LEU A 98 -37.57 22.07 -1.63
N LEU A 99 -38.62 22.88 -1.40
CA LEU A 99 -39.32 22.95 -0.11
C LEU A 99 -39.95 21.61 0.26
N LEU A 100 -40.61 20.93 -0.68
CA LEU A 100 -41.18 19.59 -0.44
C LEU A 100 -40.09 18.54 -0.16
N ALA A 101 -38.94 18.63 -0.84
CA ALA A 101 -37.79 17.77 -0.56
C ALA A 101 -37.23 18.02 0.86
N ALA A 102 -37.08 19.28 1.26
CA ALA A 102 -36.63 19.67 2.59
C ALA A 102 -37.65 19.27 3.68
N ARG A 103 -38.95 19.39 3.41
CA ARG A 103 -40.01 18.88 4.28
C ARG A 103 -39.89 17.37 4.48
N ALA A 104 -39.69 16.61 3.42
CA ALA A 104 -39.47 15.16 3.48
C ALA A 104 -38.08 14.74 4.02
N SER A 105 -37.27 15.69 4.51
CA SER A 105 -35.97 15.46 5.16
C SER A 105 -36.10 15.57 6.67
N ARG A 106 -35.23 14.86 7.41
CA ARG A 106 -35.02 15.11 8.84
C ARG A 106 -34.31 16.46 9.02
N VAL A 107 -34.69 17.17 10.08
CA VAL A 107 -34.02 18.42 10.47
C VAL A 107 -32.94 18.16 11.53
N GLU A 108 -33.09 17.07 12.28
CA GLU A 108 -32.16 16.61 13.31
C GLU A 108 -31.52 15.28 12.91
N ASN A 109 -30.24 15.09 13.26
CA ASN A 109 -29.44 13.89 12.92
C ASN A 109 -29.56 13.51 11.44
N GLN A 110 -29.07 14.40 10.59
CA GLN A 110 -29.33 14.38 9.15
C GLN A 110 -28.36 13.46 8.39
N ASP A 111 -28.89 12.69 7.45
CA ASP A 111 -28.10 12.08 6.39
C ASP A 111 -27.56 13.16 5.42
N ALA A 112 -26.52 12.85 4.65
CA ALA A 112 -25.93 13.81 3.69
C ALA A 112 -26.95 14.39 2.67
N ILE A 113 -27.93 13.58 2.25
CA ILE A 113 -29.02 14.04 1.36
C ILE A 113 -29.98 14.97 2.11
N ASP A 114 -30.31 14.65 3.36
CA ASP A 114 -31.23 15.45 4.19
C ASP A 114 -30.61 16.81 4.51
N ALA A 115 -29.33 16.82 4.91
CA ALA A 115 -28.56 18.02 5.14
C ALA A 115 -28.46 18.89 3.89
N CYS A 116 -28.23 18.28 2.71
CA CYS A 116 -28.24 18.99 1.44
C CYS A 116 -29.60 19.63 1.16
N MET A 117 -30.71 18.90 1.29
CA MET A 117 -32.03 19.44 0.97
C MET A 117 -32.45 20.57 1.91
N VAL A 118 -32.19 20.43 3.21
CA VAL A 118 -32.48 21.46 4.20
C VAL A 118 -31.58 22.69 4.03
N GLY A 119 -30.29 22.49 3.73
CA GLY A 119 -29.33 23.56 3.51
C GLY A 119 -29.47 24.30 2.17
N MET A 120 -30.29 23.79 1.24
CA MET A 120 -30.57 24.46 -0.05
C MET A 120 -31.66 25.53 0.03
N LEU A 121 -32.42 25.56 1.14
CA LEU A 121 -33.32 26.65 1.49
C LEU A 121 -32.52 27.86 1.97
N ALA A 122 -33.10 29.06 1.84
CA ALA A 122 -32.44 30.29 2.31
C ALA A 122 -32.32 30.30 3.85
N ASP A 123 -33.37 29.84 4.53
CA ASP A 123 -33.36 29.56 5.96
C ASP A 123 -33.81 28.10 6.21
N PRO A 124 -32.99 27.26 6.87
CA PRO A 124 -33.37 25.91 7.28
C PRO A 124 -34.71 25.81 8.03
N LYS A 125 -35.12 26.88 8.73
CA LYS A 125 -36.40 26.94 9.44
C LYS A 125 -37.61 26.88 8.51
N GLU A 126 -37.48 27.30 7.25
CA GLU A 126 -38.55 27.23 6.26
C GLU A 126 -39.01 25.79 6.01
N ALA A 127 -38.13 24.80 6.22
CA ALA A 127 -38.47 23.39 6.08
C ALA A 127 -39.59 22.92 7.03
N ARG A 128 -39.83 23.64 8.14
CA ARG A 128 -40.90 23.38 9.11
C ARG A 128 -41.79 24.59 9.38
N ALA A 129 -41.56 25.72 8.72
CA ALA A 129 -42.38 26.92 8.88
C ALA A 129 -43.82 26.68 8.41
N GLY A 130 -44.79 27.08 9.24
CA GLY A 130 -46.22 27.02 8.92
C GLY A 130 -46.80 25.61 8.79
N ILE A 131 -46.10 24.57 9.25
CA ILE A 131 -46.59 23.19 9.23
C ILE A 131 -46.47 22.51 10.59
N ARG A 132 -47.42 21.65 10.93
CA ARG A 132 -47.36 20.77 12.09
C ARG A 132 -47.03 19.35 11.66
N GLU A 133 -45.87 18.86 12.06
CA GLU A 133 -45.42 17.49 11.79
C GLU A 133 -46.28 16.46 12.56
N VAL A 134 -46.73 15.42 11.85
CA VAL A 134 -47.61 14.38 12.40
C VAL A 134 -46.90 13.03 12.50
N HIS A 135 -46.17 12.66 11.45
CA HIS A 135 -45.45 11.40 11.34
C HIS A 135 -44.38 11.49 10.25
N PHE A 136 -43.17 11.02 10.56
CA PHE A 136 -42.06 10.89 9.63
C PHE A 136 -41.74 9.42 9.37
N LEU A 137 -41.80 9.02 8.11
CA LEU A 137 -41.39 7.70 7.66
C LEU A 137 -39.88 7.73 7.32
N PRO A 138 -39.02 7.05 8.10
CA PRO A 138 -37.58 7.04 7.88
C PRO A 138 -37.18 6.27 6.63
N PHE A 139 -35.94 6.48 6.18
CA PHE A 139 -35.39 5.78 5.03
C PHE A 139 -35.25 4.29 5.35
N ASN A 140 -35.71 3.46 4.42
CA ASN A 140 -35.54 2.01 4.44
C ASN A 140 -34.85 1.57 3.13
N PRO A 141 -33.76 0.78 3.16
CA PRO A 141 -33.08 0.29 1.96
C PRO A 141 -33.95 -0.48 0.96
N THR A 142 -35.04 -1.12 1.41
CA THR A 142 -36.01 -1.79 0.53
C THR A 142 -36.90 -0.80 -0.20
N ASP A 143 -37.43 0.19 0.53
CA ASP A 143 -38.43 1.13 0.01
C ASP A 143 -37.79 2.33 -0.71
N LYS A 144 -36.52 2.62 -0.39
CA LYS A 144 -35.66 3.67 -0.95
C LYS A 144 -36.32 5.06 -0.99
N ARG A 145 -37.14 5.38 0.02
CA ARG A 145 -37.85 6.66 0.15
C ARG A 145 -37.97 7.10 1.60
N THR A 146 -38.17 8.39 1.81
CA THR A 146 -38.64 8.99 3.06
C THR A 146 -39.96 9.72 2.81
N ALA A 147 -40.75 9.92 3.85
CA ALA A 147 -41.97 10.71 3.75
C ALA A 147 -42.27 11.47 5.04
N LEU A 148 -42.78 12.69 4.91
CA LEU A 148 -43.31 13.48 6.02
C LEU A 148 -44.81 13.67 5.82
N THR A 149 -45.60 13.31 6.84
CA THR A 149 -47.02 13.68 6.93
C THR A 149 -47.14 14.90 7.83
N TYR A 150 -47.75 15.97 7.33
CA TYR A 150 -47.88 17.25 8.02
C TYR A 150 -49.26 17.88 7.81
N ILE A 151 -49.65 18.75 8.74
CA ILE A 151 -50.85 19.59 8.65
C ILE A 151 -50.39 20.99 8.25
N ASP A 152 -51.01 21.57 7.23
CA ASP A 152 -50.76 22.95 6.81
C ASP A 152 -51.48 23.97 7.72
N ALA A 153 -51.29 25.26 7.45
CA ALA A 153 -51.92 26.35 8.20
C ALA A 153 -53.45 26.38 8.04
N GLU A 154 -54.00 25.79 6.97
CA GLU A 154 -55.43 25.71 6.66
C GLU A 154 -56.10 24.48 7.32
N GLY A 155 -55.32 23.61 7.97
CA GLY A 155 -55.82 22.41 8.63
C GLY A 155 -56.01 21.21 7.69
N ASN A 156 -55.45 21.26 6.49
CA ASN A 156 -55.41 20.15 5.54
C ASN A 156 -54.18 19.27 5.77
N TRP A 157 -54.36 17.97 5.56
CA TRP A 157 -53.29 16.99 5.76
C TRP A 157 -52.62 16.68 4.43
N HIS A 158 -51.29 16.85 4.41
CA HIS A 158 -50.45 16.60 3.26
C HIS A 158 -49.37 15.59 3.61
N ARG A 159 -48.92 14.86 2.58
CA ARG A 159 -47.79 13.95 2.67
C ARG A 159 -46.82 14.25 1.55
N ALA A 160 -45.59 14.60 1.90
CA ALA A 160 -44.49 14.79 0.95
C ALA A 160 -43.54 13.61 1.05
N SER A 161 -43.05 13.11 -0.08
CA SER A 161 -42.07 12.01 -0.13
C SER A 161 -40.95 12.34 -1.09
N LYS A 162 -39.74 11.88 -0.74
CA LYS A 162 -38.58 11.90 -1.62
C LYS A 162 -37.93 10.52 -1.65
N GLY A 163 -37.31 10.17 -2.77
CA GLY A 163 -36.66 8.87 -2.89
C GLY A 163 -36.06 8.60 -4.26
N ALA A 164 -35.65 7.34 -4.45
CA ALA A 164 -35.17 6.87 -5.75
C ALA A 164 -36.26 7.05 -6.82
N PRO A 165 -35.94 7.60 -8.00
CA PRO A 165 -36.95 7.91 -9.02
C PRO A 165 -37.82 6.71 -9.41
N GLU A 166 -37.25 5.52 -9.60
CA GLU A 166 -38.00 4.31 -9.94
C GLU A 166 -39.10 3.97 -8.91
N GLN A 167 -38.81 4.16 -7.62
CA GLN A 167 -39.77 3.89 -6.55
C GLN A 167 -40.86 4.95 -6.48
N ILE A 168 -40.49 6.22 -6.69
CA ILE A 168 -41.46 7.33 -6.72
C ILE A 168 -42.36 7.26 -7.96
N ILE A 169 -41.84 6.87 -9.12
CA ILE A 169 -42.63 6.63 -10.35
C ILE A 169 -43.67 5.53 -10.09
N THR A 170 -43.26 4.44 -9.44
CA THR A 170 -44.14 3.32 -9.10
C THR A 170 -45.22 3.75 -8.10
N LEU A 171 -44.84 4.52 -7.08
CA LEU A 171 -45.75 5.09 -6.08
C LEU A 171 -46.80 6.02 -6.69
N CYS A 172 -46.40 6.87 -7.64
CA CYS A 172 -47.29 7.81 -8.33
C CYS A 172 -48.15 7.16 -9.41
N ASN A 173 -47.91 5.88 -9.76
CA ASN A 173 -48.55 5.19 -10.87
C ASN A 173 -48.63 6.06 -12.14
N CYS A 174 -47.49 6.67 -12.51
CA CYS A 174 -47.44 7.66 -13.59
C CYS A 174 -47.83 7.05 -14.95
N LYS A 175 -48.50 7.84 -15.79
CA LYS A 175 -48.76 7.48 -17.20
C LYS A 175 -47.44 7.28 -17.96
N GLU A 176 -47.45 6.40 -18.95
CA GLU A 176 -46.25 6.02 -19.72
C GLU A 176 -45.54 7.21 -20.40
N ASP A 177 -46.27 8.25 -20.79
CA ASP A 177 -45.66 9.45 -21.40
C ASP A 177 -44.83 10.26 -20.39
N VAL A 178 -45.34 10.39 -19.15
CA VAL A 178 -44.61 11.07 -18.07
C VAL A 178 -43.39 10.23 -17.69
N LYS A 179 -43.56 8.91 -17.59
CA LYS A 179 -42.49 7.97 -17.28
C LYS A 179 -41.34 8.07 -18.28
N ARG A 180 -41.62 8.07 -19.59
CA ARG A 180 -40.60 8.26 -20.64
C ARG A 180 -39.87 9.60 -20.50
N LYS A 181 -40.59 10.69 -20.22
CA LYS A 181 -39.98 12.02 -20.03
C LYS A 181 -39.07 12.07 -18.79
N VAL A 182 -39.52 11.46 -17.69
CA VAL A 182 -38.76 11.33 -16.43
C VAL A 182 -37.47 10.53 -16.66
N HIS A 183 -37.53 9.37 -17.33
CA HIS A 183 -36.34 8.58 -17.66
C HIS A 183 -35.34 9.36 -18.53
N SER A 184 -35.81 10.11 -19.53
CA SER A 184 -34.94 10.95 -20.36
C SER A 184 -34.20 12.02 -19.56
N VAL A 185 -34.84 12.61 -18.55
CA VAL A 185 -34.19 13.60 -17.65
C VAL A 185 -33.17 12.91 -16.74
N ILE A 186 -33.49 11.73 -16.20
CA ILE A 186 -32.56 10.95 -15.37
C ILE A 186 -31.30 10.60 -16.16
N GLU A 187 -31.44 10.20 -17.42
CA GLU A 187 -30.31 9.88 -18.30
C GLU A 187 -29.44 11.13 -18.57
N LYS A 188 -30.05 12.28 -18.86
CA LYS A 188 -29.33 13.57 -18.99
C LYS A 188 -28.57 13.97 -17.72
N TYR A 189 -29.15 13.71 -16.55
CA TYR A 189 -28.45 13.92 -15.29
C TYR A 189 -27.27 12.97 -15.15
N ALA A 190 -27.47 11.69 -15.46
CA ALA A 190 -26.44 10.66 -15.37
C ALA A 190 -25.25 10.92 -16.31
N GLU A 191 -25.50 11.38 -17.54
CA GLU A 191 -24.46 11.83 -18.50
C GLU A 191 -23.59 12.96 -17.94
N ARG A 192 -24.16 13.80 -17.08
CA ARG A 192 -23.45 14.89 -16.39
C ARG A 192 -22.86 14.48 -15.04
N GLY A 193 -23.02 13.21 -14.65
CA GLY A 193 -22.53 12.68 -13.38
C GLY A 193 -23.38 13.11 -12.18
N LEU A 194 -24.64 13.48 -12.41
CA LEU A 194 -25.58 13.95 -11.41
C LEU A 194 -26.51 12.79 -11.02
N ARG A 195 -26.64 12.55 -9.72
CA ARG A 195 -27.57 11.56 -9.16
C ARG A 195 -28.97 12.15 -9.10
N SER A 196 -29.97 11.42 -9.58
CA SER A 196 -31.36 11.88 -9.58
C SER A 196 -32.09 11.55 -8.28
N LEU A 197 -32.80 12.53 -7.70
CA LEU A 197 -33.73 12.36 -6.58
C LEU A 197 -35.13 12.82 -7.01
N ALA A 198 -36.15 12.00 -6.80
CA ALA A 198 -37.53 12.36 -7.15
C ALA A 198 -38.32 12.80 -5.92
N VAL A 199 -39.27 13.70 -6.13
CA VAL A 199 -40.18 14.21 -5.10
C VAL A 199 -41.62 14.01 -5.54
N ALA A 200 -42.45 13.56 -4.61
CA ALA A 200 -43.89 13.39 -4.79
C ALA A 200 -44.66 13.99 -3.61
N ARG A 201 -45.92 14.36 -3.87
CA ARG A 201 -46.85 14.82 -2.84
C ARG A 201 -48.20 14.13 -2.95
N GLN A 202 -48.92 14.09 -1.85
CA GLN A 202 -50.24 13.50 -1.74
C GLN A 202 -51.06 14.30 -0.71
N GLU A 203 -52.36 14.42 -0.94
CA GLU A 203 -53.31 14.89 0.08
C GLU A 203 -53.89 13.68 0.84
N VAL A 204 -54.19 13.86 2.13
CA VAL A 204 -54.79 12.83 2.99
C VAL A 204 -56.18 13.31 3.46
N PRO A 205 -57.25 13.07 2.67
CA PRO A 205 -58.58 13.60 2.95
C PRO A 205 -59.18 13.09 4.27
N GLU A 206 -58.85 11.86 4.65
CA GLU A 206 -59.36 11.19 5.84
C GLU A 206 -58.74 11.71 7.15
N LYS A 207 -57.79 12.65 7.09
CA LYS A 207 -57.12 13.31 8.24
C LYS A 207 -56.65 12.32 9.32
N SER A 208 -56.22 11.13 8.90
CA SER A 208 -55.75 10.04 9.74
C SER A 208 -54.33 9.64 9.35
N LYS A 209 -53.52 9.23 10.33
CA LYS A 209 -52.11 8.85 10.11
C LYS A 209 -51.98 7.58 9.27
N ASP A 210 -52.84 6.60 9.55
CA ASP A 210 -52.79 5.26 8.96
C ASP A 210 -53.55 5.18 7.62
N SER A 211 -54.22 6.26 7.23
CA SER A 211 -54.90 6.32 5.94
C SER A 211 -53.88 6.25 4.79
N PRO A 212 -54.16 5.44 3.76
CA PRO A 212 -53.33 5.40 2.56
C PRO A 212 -53.30 6.76 1.84
N GLY A 213 -54.32 7.62 2.02
CA GLY A 213 -54.47 8.94 1.40
C GLY A 213 -54.91 8.89 -0.08
N GLY A 214 -54.90 10.03 -0.76
CA GLY A 214 -55.28 10.15 -2.18
C GLY A 214 -54.21 9.66 -3.18
N PRO A 215 -54.37 9.84 -4.50
CA PRO A 215 -53.33 9.46 -5.46
C PRO A 215 -52.08 10.35 -5.32
N TRP A 216 -50.89 9.74 -5.37
CA TRP A 216 -49.62 10.46 -5.32
C TRP A 216 -49.36 11.21 -6.64
N GLN A 217 -48.97 12.47 -6.52
CA GLN A 217 -48.57 13.32 -7.64
C GLN A 217 -47.05 13.40 -7.72
N PHE A 218 -46.50 13.09 -8.90
CA PHE A 218 -45.07 13.25 -9.18
C PHE A 218 -44.77 14.74 -9.40
N ILE A 219 -43.96 15.34 -8.54
CA ILE A 219 -43.75 16.79 -8.54
C ILE A 219 -42.53 17.19 -9.35
N GLY A 220 -41.37 16.59 -9.07
CA GLY A 220 -40.13 17.03 -9.69
C GLY A 220 -38.96 16.08 -9.50
N LEU A 221 -37.91 16.35 -10.26
CA LEU A 221 -36.62 15.65 -10.25
C LEU A 221 -35.50 16.63 -9.93
N LEU A 222 -34.73 16.33 -8.89
CA LEU A 222 -33.60 17.11 -8.44
C LEU A 222 -32.28 16.41 -8.81
N PRO A 223 -31.32 17.12 -9.44
CA PRO A 223 -29.99 16.60 -9.67
C PRO A 223 -29.09 16.87 -8.45
N LEU A 224 -28.63 15.80 -7.82
CA LEU A 224 -27.63 15.79 -6.76
C LEU A 224 -26.23 15.65 -7.38
N PHE A 225 -25.35 16.60 -7.09
CA PHE A 225 -23.95 16.52 -7.41
C PHE A 225 -23.13 16.17 -6.17
N ASP A 226 -22.28 15.16 -6.30
CA ASP A 226 -21.30 14.79 -5.27
C ASP A 226 -19.89 15.14 -5.79
N PRO A 227 -19.28 16.24 -5.31
CA PRO A 227 -18.01 16.69 -5.81
C PRO A 227 -16.88 15.71 -5.46
N PRO A 228 -15.97 15.41 -6.41
CA PRO A 228 -14.77 14.66 -6.09
C PRO A 228 -13.90 15.45 -5.10
N ARG A 229 -13.11 14.75 -4.28
CA ARG A 229 -12.13 15.43 -3.43
C ARG A 229 -11.03 16.05 -4.29
N HIS A 230 -10.44 17.13 -3.79
CA HIS A 230 -9.38 17.88 -4.48
C HIS A 230 -8.10 17.04 -4.66
N ASP A 231 -7.84 16.12 -3.73
CA ASP A 231 -6.66 15.25 -3.68
C ASP A 231 -6.87 13.87 -4.34
N SER A 232 -8.12 13.44 -4.54
CA SER A 232 -8.45 12.12 -5.10
C SER A 232 -7.74 11.87 -6.45
N ALA A 233 -7.82 12.81 -7.39
CA ALA A 233 -7.27 12.63 -8.73
C ALA A 233 -5.73 12.48 -8.72
N GLU A 234 -5.02 13.28 -7.90
CA GLU A 234 -3.57 13.15 -7.74
C GLU A 234 -3.22 11.84 -7.03
N THR A 235 -4.01 11.46 -6.03
CA THR A 235 -3.81 10.24 -5.24
C THR A 235 -3.98 8.98 -6.09
N ILE A 236 -4.96 8.94 -6.98
CA ILE A 236 -5.16 7.85 -7.94
C ILE A 236 -3.92 7.70 -8.84
N ARG A 237 -3.37 8.80 -9.35
CA ARG A 237 -2.13 8.76 -10.15
C ARG A 237 -0.95 8.25 -9.32
N LYS A 238 -0.81 8.70 -8.08
CA LYS A 238 0.23 8.21 -7.16
C LYS A 238 0.07 6.71 -6.89
N ALA A 239 -1.15 6.24 -6.67
CA ALA A 239 -1.46 4.82 -6.48
C ALA A 239 -1.01 3.99 -7.69
N LEU A 240 -1.33 4.45 -8.91
CA LEU A 240 -0.94 3.78 -10.14
C LEU A 240 0.59 3.72 -10.32
N VAL A 241 1.31 4.80 -10.03
CA VAL A 241 2.78 4.82 -10.02
C VAL A 241 3.36 3.84 -8.99
N LEU A 242 2.64 3.63 -7.89
CA LEU A 242 2.99 2.65 -6.87
C LEU A 242 2.56 1.21 -7.20
N GLY A 243 2.01 0.98 -8.40
CA GLY A 243 1.52 -0.33 -8.83
C GLY A 243 0.25 -0.78 -8.10
N VAL A 244 -0.54 0.15 -7.56
CA VAL A 244 -1.86 -0.11 -6.96
C VAL A 244 -2.94 0.35 -7.94
N ASN A 245 -3.69 -0.59 -8.50
CA ASN A 245 -4.84 -0.30 -9.36
C ASN A 245 -6.06 0.05 -8.51
N VAL A 246 -6.57 1.28 -8.65
CA VAL A 246 -7.76 1.73 -7.93
C VAL A 246 -9.00 1.45 -8.77
N LYS A 247 -9.89 0.59 -8.26
CA LYS A 247 -11.16 0.23 -8.91
C LYS A 247 -12.32 0.91 -8.18
N MET A 248 -13.14 1.67 -8.90
CA MET A 248 -14.33 2.31 -8.31
C MET A 248 -15.42 1.26 -8.07
N ILE A 249 -15.99 1.23 -6.87
CA ILE A 249 -17.20 0.49 -6.54
C ILE A 249 -18.30 1.49 -6.24
N THR A 250 -19.45 1.40 -6.92
CA THR A 250 -20.56 2.29 -6.64
C THR A 250 -21.93 1.65 -6.84
N GLY A 251 -22.88 2.04 -6.00
CA GLY A 251 -24.30 1.73 -6.18
C GLY A 251 -25.02 2.63 -7.19
N ASP A 252 -24.35 3.69 -7.67
CA ASP A 252 -24.90 4.56 -8.71
C ASP A 252 -24.91 3.88 -10.09
N GLN A 253 -25.67 4.43 -11.03
CA GLN A 253 -25.72 3.94 -12.40
C GLN A 253 -24.38 4.10 -13.12
N LEU A 254 -24.15 3.26 -14.15
CA LEU A 254 -22.89 3.21 -14.88
C LEU A 254 -22.48 4.54 -15.50
N ALA A 255 -23.43 5.32 -16.04
CA ALA A 255 -23.15 6.63 -16.62
C ALA A 255 -22.56 7.60 -15.58
N ILE A 256 -23.11 7.62 -14.36
CA ILE A 256 -22.60 8.45 -13.26
C ILE A 256 -21.20 8.00 -12.85
N GLY A 257 -20.99 6.69 -12.74
CA GLY A 257 -19.68 6.11 -12.41
C GLY A 257 -18.62 6.49 -13.45
N LYS A 258 -18.93 6.33 -14.75
CA LYS A 258 -18.02 6.69 -15.85
C LYS A 258 -17.70 8.18 -15.87
N GLU A 259 -18.69 9.04 -15.67
CA GLU A 259 -18.44 10.49 -15.64
C GLU A 259 -17.58 10.90 -14.44
N THR A 260 -17.84 10.31 -13.26
CA THR A 260 -17.03 10.53 -12.07
C THR A 260 -15.60 10.02 -12.27
N GLY A 261 -15.45 8.82 -12.85
CA GLY A 261 -14.17 8.21 -13.21
C GLY A 261 -13.37 9.06 -14.21
N ARG A 262 -14.04 9.63 -15.21
CA ARG A 262 -13.45 10.56 -16.18
C ARG A 262 -12.89 11.80 -15.51
N ARG A 263 -13.62 12.41 -14.58
CA ARG A 263 -13.16 13.60 -13.83
C ARG A 263 -12.00 13.29 -12.88
N LEU A 264 -12.01 12.11 -12.27
CA LEU A 264 -10.96 11.66 -11.36
C LEU A 264 -9.71 11.14 -12.09
N GLY A 265 -9.80 10.83 -13.38
CA GLY A 265 -8.71 10.27 -14.16
C GLY A 265 -8.47 8.77 -13.92
N MET A 266 -9.50 8.01 -13.54
CA MET A 266 -9.42 6.54 -13.34
C MET A 266 -9.65 5.73 -14.62
N GLY A 267 -10.09 6.38 -15.71
CA GLY A 267 -10.57 5.70 -16.90
C GLY A 267 -12.08 5.50 -16.90
N THR A 268 -12.60 5.02 -18.03
CA THR A 268 -14.03 4.82 -18.28
C THR A 268 -14.36 3.36 -18.58
N ASN A 269 -13.41 2.43 -18.43
CA ASN A 269 -13.62 1.01 -18.66
C ASN A 269 -14.34 0.36 -17.48
N MET A 270 -15.55 0.83 -17.21
CA MET A 270 -16.40 0.40 -16.10
C MET A 270 -17.57 -0.44 -16.63
N TYR A 271 -17.99 -1.41 -15.81
CA TYR A 271 -19.05 -2.36 -16.15
C TYR A 271 -20.17 -2.35 -15.11
N PRO A 272 -21.42 -2.64 -15.50
CA PRO A 272 -22.49 -2.82 -14.53
C PRO A 272 -22.32 -4.14 -13.77
N SER A 273 -22.84 -4.21 -12.54
CA SER A 273 -22.74 -5.45 -11.75
C SER A 273 -23.49 -6.64 -12.36
N SER A 274 -24.48 -6.40 -13.22
CA SER A 274 -25.20 -7.45 -13.97
C SER A 274 -24.29 -8.20 -14.96
N ALA A 275 -23.25 -7.54 -15.49
CA ALA A 275 -22.25 -8.19 -16.33
C ALA A 275 -21.41 -9.22 -15.56
N LEU A 276 -21.30 -9.07 -14.23
CA LEU A 276 -20.56 -9.98 -13.35
C LEU A 276 -21.29 -11.31 -13.13
N LEU A 277 -22.62 -11.33 -13.27
CA LEU A 277 -23.46 -12.51 -13.09
C LEU A 277 -23.58 -13.35 -14.39
N GLY A 278 -22.91 -12.96 -15.47
CA GLY A 278 -23.07 -13.60 -16.79
C GLY A 278 -24.46 -13.42 -17.41
N GLN A 279 -25.26 -12.48 -16.90
CA GLN A 279 -26.64 -12.22 -17.35
C GLN A 279 -26.74 -11.11 -18.41
N SER A 280 -25.61 -10.57 -18.88
CA SER A 280 -25.61 -9.56 -19.94
C SER A 280 -25.99 -10.20 -21.28
N LYS A 281 -27.17 -9.81 -21.80
CA LYS A 281 -27.69 -10.19 -23.14
C LYS A 281 -26.98 -9.51 -24.32
N ASP A 282 -25.94 -8.71 -24.07
CA ASP A 282 -25.20 -8.01 -25.12
C ASP A 282 -24.12 -8.94 -25.70
N GLY A 283 -24.34 -9.39 -26.94
CA GLY A 283 -23.47 -10.33 -27.68
C GLY A 283 -22.04 -9.85 -27.96
N SER A 284 -21.61 -8.69 -27.47
CA SER A 284 -20.22 -8.22 -27.51
C SER A 284 -19.39 -8.62 -26.27
N LEU A 285 -20.04 -8.98 -25.15
CA LEU A 285 -19.36 -9.40 -23.92
C LEU A 285 -19.05 -10.91 -23.86
N GLU A 286 -19.53 -11.71 -24.82
CA GLU A 286 -19.36 -13.17 -24.85
C GLU A 286 -17.91 -13.65 -25.10
N SER A 287 -16.95 -12.76 -25.35
CA SER A 287 -15.59 -13.14 -25.76
C SER A 287 -14.55 -13.23 -24.63
N LEU A 288 -14.80 -12.66 -23.44
CA LEU A 288 -13.85 -12.67 -22.32
C LEU A 288 -14.45 -13.37 -21.09
N PRO A 289 -13.70 -14.26 -20.42
CA PRO A 289 -14.10 -14.80 -19.12
C PRO A 289 -14.36 -13.66 -18.14
N VAL A 290 -15.44 -13.76 -17.35
CA VAL A 290 -15.85 -12.75 -16.37
C VAL A 290 -14.69 -12.34 -15.45
N ASP A 291 -13.84 -13.28 -15.07
CA ASP A 291 -12.70 -13.02 -14.19
C ASP A 291 -11.65 -12.10 -14.84
N GLU A 292 -11.43 -12.24 -16.15
CA GLU A 292 -10.50 -11.38 -16.89
C GLU A 292 -11.09 -9.99 -17.15
N LEU A 293 -12.41 -9.91 -17.30
CA LEU A 293 -13.13 -8.64 -17.35
C LEU A 293 -13.04 -7.90 -16.01
N ILE A 294 -13.18 -8.60 -14.89
CA ILE A 294 -13.05 -8.00 -13.55
C ILE A 294 -11.63 -7.45 -13.32
N GLU A 295 -10.62 -8.20 -13.74
CA GLU A 295 -9.22 -7.81 -13.66
C GLU A 295 -8.93 -6.55 -14.49
N LYS A 296 -9.48 -6.44 -15.71
CA LYS A 296 -9.29 -5.32 -16.63
C LYS A 296 -10.20 -4.11 -16.39
N ALA A 297 -11.25 -4.24 -15.57
CA ALA A 297 -12.21 -3.18 -15.30
C ALA A 297 -11.62 -2.09 -14.38
N ASP A 298 -11.91 -0.82 -14.67
CA ASP A 298 -11.56 0.33 -13.83
C ASP A 298 -12.59 0.57 -12.72
N GLY A 299 -13.75 -0.10 -12.79
CA GLY A 299 -14.79 0.03 -11.78
C GLY A 299 -16.09 -0.68 -12.13
N PHE A 300 -16.95 -0.78 -11.12
CA PHE A 300 -18.24 -1.45 -11.17
C PHE A 300 -19.34 -0.53 -10.65
N ALA A 301 -20.44 -0.47 -11.39
CA ALA A 301 -21.59 0.38 -11.09
C ALA A 301 -22.86 -0.46 -10.84
N GLY A 302 -23.82 0.10 -10.11
CA GLY A 302 -25.05 -0.59 -9.67
C GLY A 302 -24.77 -1.75 -8.71
N VAL A 303 -23.67 -1.68 -7.97
CA VAL A 303 -23.16 -2.79 -7.16
C VAL A 303 -23.99 -2.94 -5.89
N PHE A 304 -24.54 -4.14 -5.68
CA PHE A 304 -25.19 -4.55 -4.44
C PHE A 304 -24.19 -5.16 -3.45
N PRO A 305 -24.53 -5.26 -2.16
CA PRO A 305 -23.61 -5.79 -1.15
C PRO A 305 -23.03 -7.18 -1.48
N GLU A 306 -23.86 -8.07 -2.02
CA GLU A 306 -23.46 -9.41 -2.47
C GLU A 306 -22.43 -9.36 -3.62
N HIS A 307 -22.60 -8.41 -4.54
CA HIS A 307 -21.69 -8.21 -5.65
C HIS A 307 -20.32 -7.67 -5.17
N LYS A 308 -20.29 -6.82 -4.13
CA LYS A 308 -19.02 -6.36 -3.53
C LYS A 308 -18.18 -7.55 -3.05
N TYR A 309 -18.81 -8.49 -2.35
CA TYR A 309 -18.14 -9.70 -1.88
C TYR A 309 -17.61 -10.55 -3.04
N GLU A 310 -18.40 -10.78 -4.09
CA GLU A 310 -17.99 -11.60 -5.23
C GLU A 310 -16.86 -10.95 -6.03
N ILE A 311 -16.87 -9.62 -6.23
CA ILE A 311 -15.78 -8.89 -6.91
C ILE A 311 -14.46 -9.11 -6.17
N VAL A 312 -14.44 -8.93 -4.85
CA VAL A 312 -13.24 -9.14 -4.03
C VAL A 312 -12.77 -10.59 -4.13
N LYS A 313 -13.68 -11.56 -4.00
CA LYS A 313 -13.36 -12.98 -4.08
C LYS A 313 -12.73 -13.36 -5.43
N ARG A 314 -13.27 -12.88 -6.54
CA ARG A 314 -12.75 -13.16 -7.89
C ARG A 314 -11.36 -12.56 -8.11
N LEU A 315 -11.13 -11.34 -7.62
CA LEU A 315 -9.80 -10.70 -7.67
C LEU A 315 -8.78 -11.48 -6.82
N GLN A 316 -9.18 -12.00 -5.65
CA GLN A 316 -8.33 -12.86 -4.83
C GLN A 316 -8.01 -14.21 -5.50
N GLU A 317 -8.98 -14.83 -6.18
CA GLU A 317 -8.77 -16.06 -6.95
C GLU A 317 -7.75 -15.87 -8.09
N LYS A 318 -7.65 -14.65 -8.62
CA LYS A 318 -6.62 -14.22 -9.58
C LYS A 318 -5.26 -13.89 -8.94
N LYS A 319 -5.11 -14.11 -7.62
CA LYS A 319 -3.91 -13.87 -6.80
C LYS A 319 -3.55 -12.39 -6.61
N HIS A 320 -4.50 -11.48 -6.79
CA HIS A 320 -4.33 -10.09 -6.36
C HIS A 320 -4.48 -10.00 -4.83
N ILE A 321 -3.76 -9.06 -4.22
CA ILE A 321 -3.92 -8.70 -2.82
C ILE A 321 -4.86 -7.49 -2.78
N VAL A 322 -6.10 -7.75 -2.36
CA VAL A 322 -7.21 -6.81 -2.55
C VAL A 322 -7.45 -6.02 -1.26
N GLY A 323 -7.25 -4.72 -1.33
CA GLY A 323 -7.80 -3.78 -0.36
C GLY A 323 -9.22 -3.39 -0.73
N MET A 324 -10.12 -3.30 0.25
CA MET A 324 -11.48 -2.82 0.04
C MET A 324 -11.84 -1.76 1.07
N THR A 325 -12.41 -0.64 0.61
CA THR A 325 -12.99 0.37 1.50
C THR A 325 -14.49 0.17 1.67
N GLY A 326 -15.03 0.48 2.85
CA GLY A 326 -16.47 0.45 3.10
C GLY A 326 -16.87 1.32 4.29
N ASP A 327 -18.15 1.73 4.33
CA ASP A 327 -18.73 2.60 5.34
C ASP A 327 -19.92 1.97 6.09
N GLY A 328 -20.73 1.18 5.37
CA GLY A 328 -21.99 0.63 5.88
C GLY A 328 -21.91 -0.78 6.44
N VAL A 329 -22.95 -1.16 7.20
CA VAL A 329 -23.21 -2.55 7.66
C VAL A 329 -23.21 -3.57 6.50
N ASN A 330 -23.62 -3.12 5.32
CA ASN A 330 -23.71 -3.94 4.12
C ASN A 330 -22.34 -4.34 3.57
N ASP A 331 -21.29 -3.57 3.89
CA ASP A 331 -19.95 -3.81 3.38
C ASP A 331 -19.16 -4.76 4.27
N ALA A 332 -19.66 -5.06 5.47
CA ALA A 332 -18.99 -5.91 6.45
C ALA A 332 -18.57 -7.29 5.89
N PRO A 333 -19.38 -8.03 5.11
CA PRO A 333 -18.96 -9.31 4.54
C PRO A 333 -17.80 -9.16 3.55
N ALA A 334 -17.83 -8.11 2.74
CA ALA A 334 -16.84 -7.86 1.70
C ALA A 334 -15.52 -7.32 2.30
N LEU A 335 -15.61 -6.44 3.31
CA LEU A 335 -14.48 -5.98 4.13
C LEU A 335 -13.78 -7.16 4.83
N LYS A 336 -14.57 -8.10 5.36
CA LYS A 336 -14.01 -9.28 6.04
C LYS A 336 -13.37 -10.27 5.09
N LYS A 337 -13.85 -10.32 3.84
CA LYS A 337 -13.33 -11.20 2.79
C LYS A 337 -12.06 -10.66 2.15
N ALA A 338 -11.94 -9.34 2.02
CA ALA A 338 -10.75 -8.67 1.49
C ALA A 338 -9.50 -9.03 2.29
N ASP A 339 -8.34 -9.01 1.62
CA ASP A 339 -7.06 -9.21 2.31
C ASP A 339 -6.82 -8.06 3.29
N ILE A 340 -7.24 -6.85 2.91
CA ILE A 340 -7.27 -5.68 3.78
C ILE A 340 -8.64 -5.02 3.72
N GLY A 341 -9.45 -5.21 4.78
CA GLY A 341 -10.66 -4.42 4.99
C GLY A 341 -10.33 -3.05 5.57
N ILE A 342 -10.75 -1.97 4.91
CA ILE A 342 -10.52 -0.57 5.32
C ILE A 342 -11.87 0.09 5.64
N ALA A 343 -12.11 0.40 6.91
CA ALA A 343 -13.26 1.22 7.30
C ALA A 343 -12.91 2.72 7.20
N VAL A 344 -13.78 3.50 6.56
CA VAL A 344 -13.64 4.97 6.51
C VAL A 344 -13.94 5.61 7.88
N ASP A 345 -13.57 6.87 8.06
CA ASP A 345 -13.75 7.60 9.32
C ASP A 345 -15.22 7.63 9.79
N ASP A 346 -16.15 7.98 8.89
CA ASP A 346 -17.59 7.99 9.17
C ASP A 346 -18.26 6.59 9.08
N ALA A 347 -17.47 5.50 9.10
CA ALA A 347 -18.02 4.16 8.99
C ALA A 347 -18.79 3.72 10.24
N THR A 348 -19.82 2.91 10.03
CA THR A 348 -20.58 2.26 11.11
C THR A 348 -19.70 1.36 11.97
N ASP A 349 -20.05 1.18 13.25
CA ASP A 349 -19.30 0.32 14.16
C ASP A 349 -19.23 -1.14 13.70
N ALA A 350 -20.23 -1.60 12.94
CA ALA A 350 -20.22 -2.89 12.28
C ALA A 350 -19.12 -2.98 11.20
N ALA A 351 -19.00 -1.97 10.34
CA ALA A 351 -17.95 -1.90 9.32
C ALA A 351 -16.56 -1.81 9.96
N ARG A 352 -16.39 -0.94 10.97
CA ARG A 352 -15.15 -0.83 11.77
C ARG A 352 -14.78 -2.16 12.43
N SER A 353 -15.76 -2.90 12.93
CA SER A 353 -15.54 -4.22 13.54
C SER A 353 -15.11 -5.29 12.54
N ALA A 354 -15.65 -5.25 11.32
CA ALA A 354 -15.33 -6.18 10.24
C ALA A 354 -13.97 -5.88 9.56
N SER A 355 -13.54 -4.62 9.58
CA SER A 355 -12.29 -4.15 8.97
C SER A 355 -11.02 -4.50 9.76
N ASP A 356 -9.89 -4.53 9.05
CA ASP A 356 -8.55 -4.73 9.62
C ASP A 356 -7.84 -3.40 9.92
N ILE A 357 -8.19 -2.36 9.17
CA ILE A 357 -7.70 -0.99 9.33
C ILE A 357 -8.91 -0.03 9.41
N VAL A 358 -8.88 0.87 10.37
CA VAL A 358 -9.88 1.93 10.54
C VAL A 358 -9.21 3.28 10.32
N LEU A 359 -9.71 4.06 9.37
CA LEU A 359 -9.25 5.41 9.14
C LEU A 359 -9.90 6.35 10.17
N THR A 360 -9.14 7.32 10.68
CA THR A 360 -9.65 8.43 11.51
C THR A 360 -9.65 9.75 10.74
N GLU A 361 -9.24 9.72 9.49
CA GLU A 361 -9.28 10.83 8.56
C GLU A 361 -9.90 10.34 7.24
N PRO A 362 -10.83 11.11 6.64
CA PRO A 362 -11.51 10.66 5.44
C PRO A 362 -10.67 10.95 4.18
N GLY A 363 -10.66 10.01 3.23
CA GLY A 363 -10.11 10.21 1.90
C GLY A 363 -9.11 9.15 1.45
N LEU A 364 -8.96 9.03 0.13
CA LEU A 364 -8.05 8.05 -0.49
C LEU A 364 -6.57 8.33 -0.18
N SER A 365 -6.20 9.59 0.06
CA SER A 365 -4.81 10.01 0.29
C SER A 365 -4.20 9.39 1.55
N VAL A 366 -5.01 9.21 2.60
CA VAL A 366 -4.63 8.54 3.84
C VAL A 366 -4.27 7.08 3.57
N ILE A 367 -5.06 6.38 2.74
CA ILE A 367 -4.82 4.99 2.37
C ILE A 367 -3.49 4.86 1.63
N ILE A 368 -3.23 5.70 0.62
CA ILE A 368 -1.98 5.64 -0.15
C ILE A 368 -0.77 6.01 0.71
N SER A 369 -0.92 6.96 1.63
CA SER A 369 0.13 7.30 2.60
C SER A 369 0.41 6.12 3.55
N ALA A 370 -0.62 5.41 4.00
CA ALA A 370 -0.51 4.21 4.81
C ALA A 370 0.19 3.07 4.04
N VAL A 371 -0.11 2.87 2.75
CA VAL A 371 0.58 1.91 1.87
C VAL A 371 2.07 2.23 1.79
N LEU A 372 2.44 3.50 1.56
CA LEU A 372 3.84 3.93 1.51
C LEU A 372 4.58 3.65 2.83
N THR A 373 3.99 4.04 3.96
CA THR A 373 4.56 3.79 5.29
C THR A 373 4.67 2.30 5.54
N SER A 374 3.66 1.51 5.17
CA SER A 374 3.67 0.06 5.31
C SER A 374 4.78 -0.58 4.49
N ARG A 375 4.97 -0.18 3.23
CA ARG A 375 6.09 -0.65 2.40
C ARG A 375 7.44 -0.30 3.02
N CYS A 376 7.59 0.85 3.68
CA CYS A 376 8.82 1.16 4.43
C CYS A 376 9.06 0.18 5.58
N ILE A 377 8.03 -0.13 6.36
CA ILE A 377 8.09 -1.08 7.48
C ILE A 377 8.44 -2.48 6.96
N PHE A 378 7.77 -2.92 5.89
CA PHE A 378 8.02 -4.21 5.25
C PHE A 378 9.45 -4.34 4.72
N GLN A 379 10.00 -3.27 4.11
CA GLN A 379 11.41 -3.28 3.69
C GLN A 379 12.38 -3.44 4.86
N ARG A 380 12.12 -2.78 6.00
CA ARG A 380 12.96 -2.95 7.21
C ARG A 380 12.95 -4.40 7.68
N MET A 381 11.76 -5.02 7.71
CA MET A 381 11.61 -6.43 8.10
C MET A 381 12.38 -7.36 7.16
N LYS A 382 12.20 -7.20 5.84
CA LYS A 382 12.90 -7.99 4.82
C LYS A 382 14.42 -7.85 4.92
N ASN A 383 14.92 -6.61 5.03
CA ASN A 383 16.35 -6.33 5.16
C ASN A 383 16.93 -6.94 6.44
N TYR A 384 16.17 -6.93 7.52
CA TYR A 384 16.55 -7.57 8.77
C TYR A 384 16.59 -9.10 8.67
N THR A 385 15.62 -9.72 8.00
CA THR A 385 15.65 -11.17 7.77
C THR A 385 16.87 -11.58 6.94
N ILE A 386 17.22 -10.83 5.88
CA ILE A 386 18.44 -11.07 5.09
C ILE A 386 19.67 -11.01 6.00
N TYR A 387 19.75 -9.99 6.85
CA TYR A 387 20.84 -9.82 7.81
C TYR A 387 20.96 -10.99 8.79
N ALA A 388 19.86 -11.37 9.44
CA ALA A 388 19.85 -12.43 10.44
C ALA A 388 20.25 -13.78 9.83
N VAL A 389 19.71 -14.12 8.65
CA VAL A 389 20.12 -15.32 7.90
C VAL A 389 21.60 -15.27 7.55
N SER A 390 22.09 -14.13 7.09
CA SER A 390 23.48 -13.97 6.67
C SER A 390 24.47 -14.13 7.83
N ILE A 391 24.16 -13.59 9.00
CA ILE A 391 24.98 -13.78 10.20
C ILE A 391 24.97 -15.23 10.67
N THR A 392 23.81 -15.88 10.71
CA THR A 392 23.71 -17.30 11.07
C THR A 392 24.61 -18.15 10.17
N ILE A 393 24.53 -17.95 8.85
CA ILE A 393 25.37 -18.68 7.88
C ILE A 393 26.85 -18.35 8.09
N ARG A 394 27.20 -17.08 8.34
CA ARG A 394 28.58 -16.68 8.58
C ARG A 394 29.18 -17.38 9.79
N ILE A 395 28.50 -17.32 10.93
CA ILE A 395 28.97 -17.89 12.20
C ILE A 395 29.10 -19.41 12.05
N VAL A 396 28.06 -20.06 11.52
CA VAL A 396 28.04 -21.51 11.38
C VAL A 396 29.14 -21.98 10.43
N LEU A 397 29.21 -21.44 9.21
CA LEU A 397 30.19 -21.84 8.22
C LEU A 397 31.61 -21.44 8.63
N GLY A 398 31.80 -20.21 9.11
CA GLY A 398 33.11 -19.64 9.44
C GLY A 398 33.81 -20.41 10.56
N PHE A 399 33.16 -20.55 11.72
CA PHE A 399 33.76 -21.27 12.84
C PHE A 399 33.86 -22.77 12.59
N MET A 400 32.92 -23.36 11.84
CA MET A 400 33.03 -24.76 11.42
C MET A 400 34.25 -25.00 10.53
N LEU A 401 34.52 -24.13 9.55
CA LEU A 401 35.67 -24.26 8.65
C LEU A 401 37.00 -24.06 9.39
N ILE A 402 37.08 -23.04 10.26
CA ILE A 402 38.27 -22.78 11.07
C ILE A 402 38.56 -23.96 11.99
N ALA A 403 37.54 -24.47 12.67
CA ALA A 403 37.65 -25.68 13.46
C ALA A 403 38.12 -26.84 12.60
N LEU A 404 37.48 -27.14 11.46
CA LEU A 404 37.81 -28.29 10.62
C LEU A 404 39.25 -28.30 10.09
N ILE A 405 39.73 -27.16 9.59
CA ILE A 405 41.01 -27.02 8.87
C ILE A 405 42.19 -26.91 9.84
N TRP A 406 42.10 -26.01 10.83
CA TRP A 406 43.23 -25.69 11.72
C TRP A 406 43.09 -26.25 13.13
N LYS A 407 42.00 -26.96 13.43
CA LYS A 407 41.71 -27.48 14.78
C LYS A 407 41.68 -26.41 15.86
N PHE A 408 41.31 -25.19 15.48
CA PHE A 408 41.16 -24.06 16.39
C PHE A 408 39.74 -24.04 16.97
N ASP A 409 39.63 -24.03 18.29
CA ASP A 409 38.35 -24.06 19.01
C ASP A 409 38.03 -22.64 19.53
N PHE A 410 37.02 -21.99 18.94
CA PHE A 410 36.64 -20.63 19.31
C PHE A 410 35.91 -20.59 20.67
N ALA A 411 36.17 -19.57 21.48
CA ALA A 411 35.58 -19.46 22.81
C ALA A 411 34.06 -19.14 22.74
N PRO A 412 33.17 -19.98 23.30
CA PRO A 412 31.72 -19.73 23.27
C PRO A 412 31.31 -18.39 23.90
N PHE A 413 32.01 -17.98 24.95
CA PHE A 413 31.76 -16.69 25.62
C PHE A 413 31.96 -15.50 24.69
N MET A 414 32.93 -15.55 23.76
CA MET A 414 33.16 -14.47 22.81
C MET A 414 32.04 -14.35 21.78
N VAL A 415 31.45 -15.48 21.38
CA VAL A 415 30.25 -15.50 20.52
C VAL A 415 29.05 -14.90 21.25
N LEU A 416 28.91 -15.20 22.54
CA LEU A 416 27.87 -14.59 23.38
C LEU A 416 28.03 -13.06 23.44
N ILE A 417 29.25 -12.55 23.62
CA ILE A 417 29.51 -11.08 23.59
C ILE A 417 29.13 -10.50 22.22
N ILE A 418 29.49 -11.16 21.12
CA ILE A 418 29.08 -10.73 19.77
C ILE A 418 27.56 -10.70 19.64
N ALA A 419 26.85 -11.74 20.12
CA ALA A 419 25.40 -11.81 20.08
C ALA A 419 24.75 -10.66 20.87
N ILE A 420 25.21 -10.40 22.09
CA ILE A 420 24.69 -9.31 22.93
C ILE A 420 24.90 -7.94 22.27
N LEU A 421 26.10 -7.67 21.74
CA LEU A 421 26.40 -6.41 21.06
C LEU A 421 25.56 -6.25 19.79
N ASN A 422 25.39 -7.32 19.02
CA ASN A 422 24.53 -7.30 17.84
C ASN A 422 23.08 -7.03 18.23
N ASP A 423 22.51 -7.81 19.15
CA ASP A 423 21.11 -7.68 19.57
C ASP A 423 20.79 -6.29 20.14
N GLY A 424 21.70 -5.72 20.92
CA GLY A 424 21.56 -4.35 21.43
C GLY A 424 21.52 -3.27 20.34
N THR A 425 22.31 -3.43 19.27
CA THR A 425 22.32 -2.48 18.14
C THR A 425 21.16 -2.69 17.17
N ILE A 426 20.67 -3.92 17.03
CA ILE A 426 19.64 -4.30 16.05
C ILE A 426 18.30 -3.61 16.31
N MET A 427 17.95 -3.29 17.56
CA MET A 427 16.71 -2.56 17.85
C MET A 427 16.62 -1.21 17.12
N THR A 428 17.77 -0.61 16.75
CA THR A 428 17.80 0.65 15.98
C THR A 428 17.28 0.51 14.54
N ILE A 429 17.30 -0.70 13.96
CA ILE A 429 16.78 -0.98 12.60
C ILE A 429 15.29 -0.70 12.52
N SER A 430 14.54 -0.94 13.61
CA SER A 430 13.10 -0.66 13.67
C SER A 430 12.77 0.81 13.37
N LYS A 431 13.71 1.73 13.69
CA LYS A 431 13.60 3.19 13.49
C LYS A 431 14.40 3.69 12.27
N ASP A 432 15.00 2.81 11.47
CA ASP A 432 15.87 3.22 10.37
C ASP A 432 15.11 3.88 9.21
N ARG A 433 15.80 4.75 8.46
CA ARG A 433 15.23 5.43 7.29
C ARG A 433 15.49 4.60 6.02
N VAL A 434 14.50 3.81 5.63
CA VAL A 434 14.53 2.97 4.42
C VAL A 434 13.58 3.54 3.37
N LYS A 435 13.93 3.41 2.09
CA LYS A 435 13.07 3.81 0.96
C LYS A 435 11.98 2.75 0.73
N PRO A 436 10.71 3.13 0.52
CA PRO A 436 9.65 2.18 0.21
C PRO A 436 9.90 1.51 -1.15
N SER A 437 9.35 0.31 -1.32
CA SER A 437 9.31 -0.33 -2.63
C SER A 437 8.35 0.43 -3.55
N PRO A 438 8.73 0.76 -4.81
CA PRO A 438 7.82 1.43 -5.73
C PRO A 438 6.68 0.50 -6.18
N LEU A 439 6.94 -0.80 -6.28
CA LEU A 439 5.93 -1.81 -6.62
C LEU A 439 5.53 -2.60 -5.36
N PRO A 440 4.34 -3.22 -5.37
CA PRO A 440 3.93 -4.16 -4.33
C PRO A 440 5.01 -5.22 -4.09
N ASP A 441 5.35 -5.47 -2.83
CA ASP A 441 6.37 -6.46 -2.44
C ASP A 441 5.71 -7.45 -1.47
N SER A 442 6.04 -8.72 -1.63
CA SER A 442 5.53 -9.82 -0.82
C SER A 442 6.68 -10.67 -0.28
N TRP A 443 6.41 -11.55 0.68
CA TRP A 443 7.44 -12.43 1.25
C TRP A 443 7.93 -13.47 0.24
N LYS A 444 8.98 -13.10 -0.48
CA LYS A 444 9.75 -14.03 -1.31
C LYS A 444 10.88 -14.64 -0.48
N LEU A 445 10.51 -15.56 0.42
CA LEU A 445 11.45 -16.19 1.35
C LEU A 445 12.67 -16.80 0.64
N ASN A 446 12.47 -17.42 -0.53
CA ASN A 446 13.56 -17.98 -1.33
C ASN A 446 14.59 -16.93 -1.74
N GLU A 447 14.15 -15.74 -2.18
CA GLU A 447 15.06 -14.63 -2.55
C GLU A 447 15.82 -14.10 -1.32
N ILE A 448 15.12 -13.98 -0.19
CA ILE A 448 15.66 -13.49 1.08
C ILE A 448 16.73 -14.45 1.60
N PHE A 449 16.43 -15.75 1.65
CA PHE A 449 17.37 -16.78 2.10
C PHE A 449 18.56 -16.91 1.15
N ALA A 450 18.35 -16.91 -0.17
CA ALA A 450 19.44 -16.96 -1.14
C ALA A 450 20.39 -15.77 -0.99
N THR A 451 19.84 -14.55 -0.84
CA THR A 451 20.65 -13.35 -0.59
C THR A 451 21.44 -13.46 0.71
N GLY A 452 20.78 -13.90 1.80
CA GLY A 452 21.42 -14.07 3.10
C GLY A 452 22.56 -15.10 3.07
N VAL A 453 22.33 -16.26 2.45
CA VAL A 453 23.33 -17.33 2.32
C VAL A 453 24.56 -16.85 1.54
N VAL A 454 24.38 -16.20 0.38
CA VAL A 454 25.52 -15.72 -0.42
C VAL A 454 26.37 -14.71 0.35
N LEU A 455 25.74 -13.72 0.98
CA LEU A 455 26.45 -12.73 1.80
C LEU A 455 27.15 -13.40 2.99
N GLY A 456 26.47 -14.34 3.66
CA GLY A 456 27.01 -15.06 4.81
C GLY A 456 28.20 -15.94 4.45
N THR A 457 28.13 -16.66 3.32
CA THR A 457 29.21 -17.49 2.81
C THR A 457 30.43 -16.65 2.43
N TYR A 458 30.24 -15.53 1.73
CA TYR A 458 31.34 -14.61 1.44
C TYR A 458 32.02 -14.13 2.74
N LEU A 459 31.24 -13.70 3.73
CA LEU A 459 31.78 -13.25 5.01
C LEU A 459 32.50 -14.35 5.79
N ALA A 460 32.00 -15.58 5.74
CA ALA A 460 32.67 -16.74 6.33
C ALA A 460 34.02 -17.00 5.64
N LEU A 461 34.07 -16.96 4.30
CA LEU A 461 35.31 -17.10 3.55
C LEU A 461 36.31 -15.99 3.88
N VAL A 462 35.88 -14.74 3.98
CA VAL A 462 36.74 -13.62 4.41
C VAL A 462 37.28 -13.87 5.82
N THR A 463 36.46 -14.39 6.73
CA THR A 463 36.87 -14.72 8.11
C THR A 463 37.90 -15.86 8.12
N VAL A 464 37.72 -16.89 7.27
CA VAL A 464 38.66 -18.01 7.08
C VAL A 464 39.99 -17.53 6.48
N VAL A 465 39.94 -16.66 5.46
CA VAL A 465 41.14 -16.05 4.85
C VAL A 465 41.88 -15.19 5.87
N PHE A 466 41.16 -14.38 6.64
CA PHE A 466 41.75 -13.59 7.72
C PHE A 466 42.46 -14.49 8.74
N PHE A 467 41.80 -15.57 9.17
CA PHE A 467 42.40 -16.54 10.10
C PHE A 467 43.65 -17.21 9.51
N TRP A 468 43.59 -17.63 8.24
CA TRP A 468 44.74 -18.20 7.55
C TRP A 468 45.93 -17.23 7.49
N LEU A 469 45.65 -15.95 7.20
CA LEU A 469 46.68 -14.91 7.13
C LEU A 469 47.37 -14.68 8.47
N ILE A 470 46.65 -14.69 9.60
CA ILE A 470 47.25 -14.50 10.93
C ILE A 470 47.94 -15.77 11.47
N HIS A 471 47.44 -16.96 11.11
CA HIS A 471 47.89 -18.22 11.70
C HIS A 471 49.03 -18.90 10.92
N LYS A 472 49.05 -18.79 9.58
CA LYS A 472 50.03 -19.46 8.73
C LYS A 472 51.06 -18.53 8.08
N THR A 473 50.73 -17.27 7.85
CA THR A 473 51.59 -16.32 7.12
C THR A 473 52.05 -15.18 8.00
N ASP A 474 53.19 -14.56 7.69
CA ASP A 474 53.69 -13.36 8.38
C ASP A 474 53.34 -12.07 7.61
N PHE A 475 52.28 -12.11 6.79
CA PHE A 475 51.89 -11.01 5.90
C PHE A 475 51.66 -9.69 6.64
N PHE A 476 50.91 -9.73 7.75
CA PHE A 476 50.58 -8.53 8.52
C PHE A 476 51.79 -7.97 9.28
N THR A 477 52.61 -8.85 9.87
CA THR A 477 53.87 -8.50 10.54
C THR A 477 54.82 -7.79 9.57
N ASN A 478 55.01 -8.34 8.36
CA ASN A 478 55.94 -7.81 7.36
C ASN A 478 55.47 -6.49 6.72
N LYS A 479 54.16 -6.31 6.53
CA LYS A 479 53.62 -5.13 5.82
C LYS A 479 53.30 -3.96 6.75
N PHE A 480 52.88 -4.24 7.98
CA PHE A 480 52.39 -3.21 8.92
C PHE A 480 53.25 -3.08 10.18
N GLY A 481 54.31 -3.88 10.35
CA GLY A 481 55.25 -3.76 11.47
C GLY A 481 54.64 -4.07 12.85
N VAL A 482 53.56 -4.84 12.90
CA VAL A 482 52.88 -5.26 14.13
C VAL A 482 53.53 -6.52 14.72
N GLU A 483 53.42 -6.72 16.03
CA GLU A 483 53.96 -7.92 16.72
C GLU A 483 53.43 -9.22 16.11
N SER A 484 54.27 -10.23 15.89
CA SER A 484 53.76 -11.53 15.43
C SER A 484 52.90 -12.19 16.52
N ILE A 485 51.66 -12.54 16.18
CA ILE A 485 50.71 -13.24 17.06
C ILE A 485 50.64 -14.74 16.81
N ARG A 486 51.50 -15.24 15.91
CA ARG A 486 51.51 -16.63 15.46
C ARG A 486 51.72 -17.59 16.63
N ASN A 487 50.95 -18.66 16.66
CA ASN A 487 50.96 -19.69 17.71
C ASN A 487 50.56 -19.17 19.11
N THR A 488 50.02 -17.95 19.20
CA THR A 488 49.45 -17.42 20.45
C THR A 488 47.94 -17.47 20.37
N GLU A 489 47.35 -18.62 20.68
CA GLU A 489 45.90 -18.87 20.52
C GLU A 489 45.03 -17.78 21.16
N PHE A 490 45.44 -17.24 22.32
CA PHE A 490 44.72 -16.18 23.03
C PHE A 490 44.70 -14.83 22.28
N LYS A 491 45.79 -14.46 21.59
CA LYS A 491 45.85 -13.23 20.78
C LYS A 491 45.14 -13.43 19.44
N GLU A 492 45.28 -14.61 18.83
CA GLU A 492 44.54 -15.00 17.61
C GLU A 492 43.02 -14.96 17.84
N MET A 493 42.55 -15.39 19.02
CA MET A 493 41.15 -15.29 19.44
C MET A 493 40.66 -13.83 19.47
N SER A 494 41.43 -12.92 20.09
CA SER A 494 41.10 -11.49 20.16
C SER A 494 40.98 -10.86 18.77
N ALA A 495 41.90 -11.20 17.87
CA ALA A 495 41.89 -10.71 16.49
C ALA A 495 40.66 -11.18 15.73
N LEU A 496 40.35 -12.48 15.85
CA LEU A 496 39.21 -13.09 15.18
C LEU A 496 37.88 -12.56 15.73
N TYR A 497 37.75 -12.39 17.05
CA TYR A 497 36.61 -11.77 17.71
C TYR A 497 36.33 -10.36 17.16
N LEU A 498 37.37 -9.51 17.10
CA LEU A 498 37.22 -8.13 16.63
C LEU A 498 36.81 -8.07 15.16
N GLN A 499 37.45 -8.88 14.30
CA GLN A 499 37.11 -8.95 12.87
C GLN A 499 35.67 -9.43 12.66
N VAL A 500 35.23 -10.43 13.42
CA VAL A 500 33.86 -10.94 13.32
C VAL A 500 32.87 -9.89 13.79
N SER A 501 33.14 -9.19 14.90
CA SER A 501 32.28 -8.13 15.43
C SER A 501 32.10 -6.96 14.43
N ILE A 502 33.19 -6.40 13.90
CA ILE A 502 33.15 -5.25 12.98
C ILE A 502 32.32 -5.58 11.75
N VAL A 503 32.67 -6.68 11.08
CA VAL A 503 32.06 -7.02 9.80
C VAL A 503 30.60 -7.47 9.97
N SER A 504 30.25 -8.07 11.12
CA SER A 504 28.87 -8.48 11.40
C SER A 504 27.96 -7.27 11.54
N GLN A 505 28.38 -6.23 12.27
CA GLN A 505 27.55 -5.01 12.34
C GLN A 505 27.63 -4.19 11.06
N ALA A 506 28.77 -4.18 10.36
CA ALA A 506 28.90 -3.49 9.07
C ALA A 506 27.90 -4.03 8.04
N LEU A 507 27.62 -5.34 8.06
CA LEU A 507 26.64 -5.98 7.18
C LEU A 507 25.26 -5.31 7.24
N ILE A 508 24.84 -4.73 8.38
CA ILE A 508 23.56 -4.00 8.50
C ILE A 508 23.47 -2.88 7.46
N PHE A 509 24.57 -2.16 7.20
CA PHE A 509 24.59 -1.07 6.23
C PHE A 509 24.45 -1.55 4.77
N VAL A 510 24.88 -2.79 4.49
CA VAL A 510 24.74 -3.42 3.17
C VAL A 510 23.31 -3.94 2.99
N THR A 511 22.76 -4.64 3.98
CA THR A 511 21.43 -5.26 3.87
C THR A 511 20.31 -4.23 3.89
N ARG A 512 20.46 -3.10 4.60
CA ARG A 512 19.47 -2.02 4.59
C ARG A 512 19.39 -1.28 3.25
N SER A 513 20.50 -1.22 2.52
CA SER A 513 20.62 -0.37 1.33
C SER A 513 20.19 -1.12 0.08
N ARG A 514 19.40 -0.47 -0.78
CA ARG A 514 19.06 -1.04 -2.08
C ARG A 514 20.14 -0.76 -3.12
N SER A 515 20.70 0.45 -3.09
CA SER A 515 21.88 0.87 -3.83
C SER A 515 23.15 0.62 -3.01
N TRP A 516 24.23 1.32 -3.31
CA TRP A 516 25.46 1.26 -2.53
C TRP A 516 25.23 1.75 -1.11
N SER A 517 25.80 1.03 -0.15
CA SER A 517 25.69 1.31 1.28
C SER A 517 26.11 2.73 1.67
N PHE A 518 27.13 3.29 1.01
CA PHE A 518 27.63 4.64 1.24
C PHE A 518 26.74 5.76 0.68
N VAL A 519 25.94 5.46 -0.35
CA VAL A 519 25.05 6.44 -0.98
C VAL A 519 23.78 6.62 -0.16
N GLU A 520 23.27 5.53 0.42
CA GLU A 520 22.05 5.56 1.23
C GLU A 520 22.36 5.89 2.68
N ARG A 521 22.20 7.17 3.04
CA ARG A 521 22.49 7.67 4.39
C ARG A 521 21.80 6.84 5.50
N PRO A 522 22.55 6.31 6.47
CA PRO A 522 21.99 5.63 7.64
C PRO A 522 21.26 6.58 8.58
N GLY A 523 20.27 6.03 9.30
CA GLY A 523 19.66 6.73 10.42
C GLY A 523 20.71 7.04 11.49
N PHE A 524 20.61 8.22 12.10
CA PHE A 524 21.57 8.67 13.12
C PHE A 524 21.72 7.64 14.25
N LEU A 525 20.60 7.10 14.72
CA LEU A 525 20.53 6.10 15.78
C LEU A 525 21.31 4.81 15.45
N LEU A 526 21.29 4.38 14.18
CA LEU A 526 22.01 3.20 13.72
C LEU A 526 23.53 3.45 13.71
N VAL A 527 23.96 4.63 13.25
CA VAL A 527 25.38 5.02 13.24
C VAL A 527 25.93 5.11 14.66
N THR A 528 25.20 5.77 15.57
CA THR A 528 25.61 5.87 16.96
C THR A 528 25.69 4.51 17.63
N ALA A 529 24.73 3.62 17.37
CA ALA A 529 24.74 2.26 17.90
C ALA A 529 25.93 1.43 17.38
N PHE A 530 26.22 1.52 16.08
CA PHE A 530 27.39 0.91 15.46
C PHE A 530 28.68 1.41 16.12
N LEU A 531 28.87 2.74 16.21
CA LEU A 531 30.09 3.30 16.78
C LEU A 531 30.28 2.91 18.24
N LEU A 532 29.22 2.93 19.06
CA LEU A 532 29.30 2.52 20.46
C LEU A 532 29.63 1.04 20.61
N ALA A 533 28.95 0.16 19.87
CA ALA A 533 29.20 -1.26 19.98
C ALA A 533 30.59 -1.66 19.44
N GLN A 534 31.05 -1.01 18.38
CA GLN A 534 32.38 -1.23 17.84
C GLN A 534 33.49 -0.64 18.72
N LEU A 535 33.23 0.47 19.41
CA LEU A 535 34.13 0.98 20.44
C LEU A 535 34.29 -0.05 21.56
N VAL A 536 33.17 -0.59 22.08
CA VAL A 536 33.20 -1.64 23.12
C VAL A 536 33.93 -2.89 22.62
N ALA A 537 33.64 -3.37 21.42
CA ALA A 537 34.32 -4.54 20.84
C ALA A 537 35.82 -4.30 20.67
N THR A 538 36.23 -3.11 20.23
CA THR A 538 37.64 -2.74 20.08
C THR A 538 38.33 -2.69 21.44
N LEU A 539 37.70 -2.11 22.47
CA LEU A 539 38.25 -2.06 23.83
C LEU A 539 38.42 -3.46 24.42
N ILE A 540 37.46 -4.36 24.21
CA ILE A 540 37.57 -5.77 24.64
C ILE A 540 38.75 -6.44 23.94
N ALA A 541 38.88 -6.32 22.62
CA ALA A 541 39.97 -6.94 21.88
C ALA A 541 41.37 -6.42 22.27
N VAL A 542 41.46 -5.12 22.60
CA VAL A 542 42.74 -4.46 22.93
C VAL A 542 43.16 -4.72 24.38
N TYR A 543 42.23 -4.67 25.34
CA TYR A 543 42.56 -4.65 26.77
C TYR A 543 42.14 -5.90 27.56
N ALA A 544 41.23 -6.74 27.06
CA ALA A 544 40.74 -7.87 27.84
C ALA A 544 41.82 -8.97 27.97
N ASN A 545 42.14 -9.31 29.22
CA ASN A 545 42.97 -10.45 29.58
C ASN A 545 42.12 -11.37 30.47
N TRP A 546 41.37 -12.27 29.84
CA TRP A 546 40.49 -13.20 30.55
C TRP A 546 40.85 -14.63 30.20
N ASP A 547 41.44 -15.33 31.17
CA ASP A 547 41.84 -16.73 31.00
C ASP A 547 40.62 -17.63 30.75
N PHE A 548 39.49 -17.35 31.40
CA PHE A 548 38.24 -18.11 31.21
C PHE A 548 37.68 -18.01 29.79
N ALA A 549 37.89 -16.87 29.12
CA ALA A 549 37.38 -16.59 27.78
C ALA A 549 38.42 -16.81 26.68
N ARG A 550 39.61 -17.32 27.04
CA ARG A 550 40.75 -17.55 26.15
C ARG A 550 41.13 -16.32 25.30
N ILE A 551 41.10 -15.14 25.92
CA ILE A 551 41.41 -13.86 25.25
C ILE A 551 42.56 -13.14 25.95
N LYS A 552 43.47 -12.57 25.16
CA LYS A 552 44.54 -11.70 25.64
C LYS A 552 44.63 -10.45 24.77
N GLY A 553 44.80 -9.29 25.40
CA GLY A 553 44.87 -8.00 24.72
C GLY A 553 45.91 -7.99 23.61
N ILE A 554 45.48 -7.60 22.41
CA ILE A 554 46.31 -7.62 21.19
C ILE A 554 46.98 -6.26 20.88
N GLY A 555 46.56 -5.19 21.56
CA GLY A 555 47.07 -3.83 21.36
C GLY A 555 46.41 -3.08 20.19
N TRP A 556 46.55 -1.75 20.19
CA TRP A 556 45.91 -0.85 19.21
C TRP A 556 46.43 -0.98 17.79
N GLY A 557 47.71 -1.33 17.61
CA GLY A 557 48.31 -1.52 16.28
C GLY A 557 47.59 -2.63 15.51
N TRP A 558 47.40 -3.78 16.15
CA TRP A 558 46.63 -4.88 15.58
C TRP A 558 45.14 -4.54 15.39
N ALA A 559 44.52 -3.85 16.35
CA ALA A 559 43.14 -3.40 16.19
C ALA A 559 42.97 -2.52 14.94
N GLY A 560 43.89 -1.59 14.68
CA GLY A 560 43.88 -0.76 13.47
C GLY A 560 44.01 -1.56 12.18
N VAL A 561 44.91 -2.56 12.15
CA VAL A 561 45.05 -3.48 11.00
C VAL A 561 43.77 -4.28 10.76
N ILE A 562 43.12 -4.76 11.82
CA ILE A 562 41.86 -5.51 11.72
C ILE A 562 40.73 -4.61 11.20
N TRP A 563 40.66 -3.36 11.66
CA TRP A 563 39.74 -2.36 11.12
C TRP A 563 39.97 -2.12 9.63
N LEU A 564 41.23 -1.89 9.22
CA LEU A 564 41.58 -1.69 7.82
C LEU A 564 41.18 -2.89 6.96
N PHE A 565 41.51 -4.11 7.41
CA PHE A 565 41.12 -5.34 6.73
C PHE A 565 39.60 -5.44 6.59
N SER A 566 38.86 -5.16 7.67
CA SER A 566 37.40 -5.21 7.70
C SER A 566 36.77 -4.20 6.74
N ILE A 567 37.31 -2.98 6.65
CA ILE A 567 36.86 -1.94 5.72
C ILE A 567 37.13 -2.33 4.26
N VAL A 568 38.30 -2.90 3.96
CA VAL A 568 38.63 -3.31 2.58
C VAL A 568 37.68 -4.41 2.09
N PHE A 569 37.42 -5.43 2.92
CA PHE A 569 36.54 -6.54 2.57
C PHE A 569 35.04 -6.22 2.72
N TYR A 570 34.70 -5.03 3.21
CA TYR A 570 33.34 -4.53 3.25
C TYR A 570 32.84 -4.10 1.86
N PHE A 571 33.63 -3.38 1.07
CA PHE A 571 33.20 -2.84 -0.23
C PHE A 571 32.66 -3.91 -1.21
N PRO A 572 33.27 -5.10 -1.34
CA PRO A 572 32.75 -6.13 -2.24
C PRO A 572 31.37 -6.68 -1.84
N LEU A 573 30.91 -6.49 -0.59
CA LEU A 573 29.59 -6.96 -0.16
C LEU A 573 28.45 -6.34 -0.99
N ASP A 574 28.58 -5.06 -1.34
CA ASP A 574 27.59 -4.39 -2.20
C ASP A 574 27.57 -5.00 -3.61
N ILE A 575 28.73 -5.42 -4.13
CA ILE A 575 28.83 -6.11 -5.43
C ILE A 575 28.13 -7.47 -5.37
N PHE A 576 28.39 -8.27 -4.33
CA PHE A 576 27.70 -9.55 -4.13
C PHE A 576 26.18 -9.38 -3.97
N LYS A 577 25.75 -8.32 -3.27
CA LYS A 577 24.33 -7.95 -3.13
C LYS A 577 23.69 -7.64 -4.49
N PHE A 578 24.36 -6.87 -5.35
CA PHE A 578 23.84 -6.57 -6.68
C PHE A 578 23.81 -7.81 -7.57
N PHE A 579 24.87 -8.62 -7.51
CA PHE A 579 24.98 -9.86 -8.28
C PHE A 579 23.83 -10.83 -7.95
N ILE A 580 23.59 -11.12 -6.66
CA ILE A 580 22.54 -12.07 -6.28
C ILE A 580 21.14 -11.55 -6.64
N ARG A 581 20.88 -10.25 -6.46
CA ARG A 581 19.62 -9.65 -6.89
C ARG A 581 19.42 -9.72 -8.40
N PHE A 582 20.48 -9.48 -9.17
CA PHE A 582 20.44 -9.61 -10.63
C PHE A 582 20.12 -11.05 -11.06
N VAL A 583 20.77 -12.04 -10.45
CA VAL A 583 20.51 -13.47 -10.72
C VAL A 583 19.08 -13.86 -10.35
N LEU A 584 18.59 -13.43 -9.19
CA LEU A 584 17.24 -13.73 -8.71
C LEU A 584 16.14 -13.01 -9.51
N SER A 585 16.44 -11.85 -10.11
CA SER A 585 15.48 -11.08 -10.91
C SER A 585 15.07 -11.73 -12.24
N GLY A 586 15.59 -12.92 -12.56
CA GLY A 586 15.32 -13.61 -13.82
C GLY A 586 16.05 -13.02 -15.03
N ARG A 587 16.45 -11.74 -15.00
CA ARG A 587 17.18 -11.07 -16.09
C ARG A 587 18.47 -11.77 -16.50
N ALA A 588 19.17 -12.42 -15.57
CA ALA A 588 20.35 -13.22 -15.89
C ALA A 588 19.98 -14.44 -16.76
N TRP A 589 18.85 -15.08 -16.47
CA TRP A 589 18.31 -16.21 -17.22
C TRP A 589 17.67 -15.76 -18.53
N ASP A 590 16.94 -14.65 -18.55
CA ASP A 590 16.37 -14.06 -19.76
C ASP A 590 17.46 -13.63 -20.73
N ASN A 591 18.55 -13.00 -20.26
CA ASN A 591 19.69 -12.66 -21.11
C ASN A 591 20.43 -13.92 -21.61
N LEU A 592 20.54 -14.98 -20.80
CA LEU A 592 21.14 -16.26 -21.22
C LEU A 592 20.27 -17.02 -22.22
N LEU A 593 18.95 -17.01 -22.03
CA LEU A 593 17.96 -17.61 -22.92
C LEU A 593 17.84 -16.81 -24.21
N GLN A 594 17.77 -15.48 -24.15
CA GLN A 594 17.80 -14.59 -25.31
C GLN A 594 19.11 -14.69 -26.08
N ASN A 595 20.27 -14.80 -25.41
CA ASN A 595 21.54 -15.06 -26.09
C ASN A 595 21.60 -16.46 -26.71
N LYS A 596 20.98 -17.48 -26.12
CA LYS A 596 20.88 -18.82 -26.74
C LYS A 596 19.89 -18.87 -27.90
N THR A 597 18.73 -18.22 -27.80
CA THR A 597 17.74 -18.15 -28.88
C THR A 597 18.18 -17.23 -30.03
N ALA A 598 18.98 -16.20 -29.74
CA ALA A 598 19.62 -15.37 -30.77
C ALA A 598 20.58 -16.15 -31.68
N PHE A 599 21.08 -17.32 -31.24
CA PHE A 599 21.93 -18.21 -32.03
C PHE A 599 21.19 -19.34 -32.75
N THR A 600 19.91 -19.61 -32.45
CA THR A 600 19.20 -20.77 -33.02
C THR A 600 17.85 -20.48 -33.68
N THR A 601 17.29 -19.27 -33.59
CA THR A 601 16.06 -18.93 -34.31
C THR A 601 16.02 -17.45 -34.72
N LYS A 602 16.68 -17.11 -35.82
CA LYS A 602 16.45 -15.87 -36.57
C LYS A 602 15.89 -16.17 -37.95
N GLU A 603 14.57 -16.25 -38.05
CA GLU A 603 13.88 -16.14 -39.35
C GLU A 603 12.89 -14.97 -39.45
N ASN A 604 12.52 -14.29 -38.36
CA ASN A 604 11.57 -13.18 -38.44
C ASN A 604 11.91 -12.04 -37.46
N TYR A 605 12.77 -11.12 -37.91
CA TYR A 605 12.98 -9.86 -37.22
C TYR A 605 11.74 -8.95 -37.41
N GLY A 606 11.22 -8.39 -36.31
CA GLY A 606 10.30 -7.24 -36.37
C GLY A 606 8.79 -7.51 -36.31
N LYS A 607 8.31 -8.75 -36.19
CA LYS A 607 6.85 -9.00 -36.04
C LYS A 607 6.33 -8.58 -34.67
N GLY A 608 7.03 -8.93 -33.60
CA GLY A 608 6.66 -8.51 -32.24
C GLY A 608 6.82 -7.00 -31.99
N GLU A 609 7.82 -6.36 -32.59
CA GLU A 609 7.98 -4.89 -32.52
C GLU A 609 6.87 -4.17 -33.28
N ARG A 610 6.41 -4.70 -34.43
CA ARG A 610 5.27 -4.15 -35.17
C ARG A 610 3.95 -4.34 -34.41
N GLU A 611 3.74 -5.48 -33.76
CA GLU A 611 2.56 -5.72 -32.92
C GLU A 611 2.56 -4.82 -31.67
N ALA A 612 3.72 -4.60 -31.04
CA ALA A 612 3.87 -3.68 -29.92
C ALA A 612 3.66 -2.22 -30.34
N GLN A 613 4.21 -1.81 -31.49
CA GLN A 613 3.99 -0.47 -32.06
C GLN A 613 2.52 -0.26 -32.46
N TRP A 614 1.86 -1.28 -33.01
CA TRP A 614 0.43 -1.23 -33.35
C TRP A 614 -0.46 -1.12 -32.10
N ALA A 615 -0.16 -1.90 -31.05
CA ALA A 615 -0.86 -1.81 -29.76
C ALA A 615 -0.62 -0.45 -29.05
N THR A 616 0.57 0.12 -29.21
CA THR A 616 0.91 1.44 -28.66
C THR A 616 0.20 2.55 -29.44
N ALA A 617 0.14 2.44 -30.78
CA ALA A 617 -0.58 3.38 -31.65
C ALA A 617 -2.09 3.38 -31.39
N GLN A 618 -2.69 2.20 -31.13
CA GLN A 618 -4.09 2.07 -30.71
C GLN A 618 -4.36 2.75 -29.35
N ARG A 619 -3.43 2.65 -28.39
CA ARG A 619 -3.55 3.30 -27.08
C ARG A 619 -3.47 4.83 -27.17
N THR A 620 -2.61 5.37 -28.05
CA THR A 620 -2.50 6.82 -28.27
C THR A 620 -3.69 7.43 -29.00
N LEU A 621 -4.38 6.67 -29.85
CA LEU A 621 -5.59 7.10 -30.56
C LEU A 621 -6.79 7.34 -29.62
N HIS A 622 -6.77 6.75 -28.42
CA HIS A 622 -7.78 6.92 -27.37
C HIS A 622 -7.38 7.95 -26.29
N GLY A 623 -6.39 8.82 -26.55
CA GLY A 623 -6.06 9.94 -25.67
C GLY A 623 -5.18 9.57 -24.46
N LEU A 624 -4.58 8.39 -24.43
CA LEU A 624 -3.61 8.00 -23.41
C LEU A 624 -2.18 8.21 -23.94
N GLN A 625 -1.41 9.09 -23.30
CA GLN A 625 0.05 9.09 -23.47
C GLN A 625 0.65 7.89 -22.75
N ALA A 626 1.45 7.09 -23.47
CA ALA A 626 2.20 5.99 -22.87
C ALA A 626 3.31 6.55 -21.94
N PRO A 627 3.66 5.86 -20.85
CA PRO A 627 4.81 6.23 -20.04
C PRO A 627 6.09 6.02 -20.86
N GLU A 628 6.90 7.07 -21.00
CA GLU A 628 8.27 6.89 -21.50
C GLU A 628 9.02 5.89 -20.60
N PRO A 629 9.79 4.95 -21.16
CA PRO A 629 10.59 4.04 -20.37
C PRO A 629 11.65 4.85 -19.58
N ALA A 630 11.44 4.93 -18.27
CA ALA A 630 12.27 5.66 -17.30
C ALA A 630 13.69 5.08 -17.10
N SER A 631 14.27 4.41 -18.08
CA SER A 631 15.61 3.81 -18.00
C SER A 631 16.69 4.53 -18.81
N HIS A 632 16.39 5.65 -19.49
CA HIS A 632 17.41 6.38 -20.28
C HIS A 632 17.58 7.88 -19.99
N THR A 633 16.84 8.48 -19.05
CA THR A 633 16.93 9.93 -18.77
C THR A 633 17.47 10.32 -17.38
N LEU A 634 17.79 9.35 -16.51
CA LEU A 634 18.29 9.64 -15.16
C LEU A 634 19.82 9.91 -15.05
N PHE A 635 20.54 10.00 -16.17
CA PHE A 635 21.97 10.32 -16.20
C PHE A 635 22.33 11.36 -17.27
N ASN A 636 21.63 12.50 -17.31
CA ASN A 636 22.13 13.66 -18.05
C ASN A 636 21.76 14.98 -17.38
N ASP A 637 22.48 15.32 -16.30
CA ASP A 637 22.38 16.60 -15.54
C ASP A 637 22.81 17.85 -16.34
N LYS A 638 22.77 17.82 -17.67
CA LYS A 638 23.11 18.96 -18.55
C LYS A 638 21.92 19.52 -19.33
N SER A 639 20.72 18.91 -19.29
CA SER A 639 19.56 19.40 -20.06
C SER A 639 18.64 20.37 -19.30
N SER A 640 18.64 20.40 -17.95
CA SER A 640 17.67 21.22 -17.21
C SER A 640 17.85 22.74 -17.37
N TYR A 641 19.06 23.21 -17.69
CA TYR A 641 19.32 24.63 -17.94
C TYR A 641 18.77 25.12 -19.30
N ARG A 642 18.67 24.25 -20.31
CA ARG A 642 18.11 24.61 -21.62
C ARG A 642 16.59 24.69 -21.58
N GLU A 643 15.94 23.76 -20.88
CA GLU A 643 14.47 23.76 -20.72
C GLU A 643 13.98 24.95 -19.88
N LEU A 644 14.70 25.32 -18.81
CA LEU A 644 14.39 26.53 -18.03
C LEU A 644 14.58 27.81 -18.85
N SER A 645 15.58 27.84 -19.75
CA SER A 645 15.82 28.96 -20.66
C SER A 645 14.70 29.11 -21.69
N GLU A 646 14.23 28.01 -22.29
CA GLU A 646 13.14 28.04 -23.27
C GLU A 646 11.79 28.40 -22.65
N ILE A 647 11.52 27.94 -21.42
CA ILE A 647 10.30 28.32 -20.68
C ILE A 647 10.34 29.81 -20.31
N ALA A 648 11.50 30.34 -19.91
CA ALA A 648 11.67 31.76 -19.64
C ALA A 648 11.52 32.62 -20.91
N GLU A 649 12.03 32.15 -22.05
CA GLU A 649 11.93 32.84 -23.34
C GLU A 649 10.50 32.80 -23.90
N GLN A 650 9.77 31.70 -23.72
CA GLN A 650 8.35 31.60 -24.03
C GLN A 650 7.47 32.45 -23.09
N ALA A 651 7.82 32.55 -21.81
CA ALA A 651 7.13 33.43 -20.87
C ALA A 651 7.36 34.91 -21.24
N LYS A 652 8.58 35.27 -21.67
CA LYS A 652 8.90 36.61 -22.17
C LYS A 652 8.12 36.96 -23.44
N ARG A 653 8.08 36.04 -24.43
CA ARG A 653 7.26 36.24 -25.65
C ARG A 653 5.77 36.36 -25.34
N ARG A 654 5.24 35.62 -24.37
CA ARG A 654 3.83 35.74 -23.94
C ARG A 654 3.55 37.07 -23.24
N ALA A 655 4.51 37.62 -22.50
CA ALA A 655 4.39 38.93 -21.89
C ALA A 655 4.44 40.06 -22.93
N GLU A 656 5.30 39.95 -23.95
CA GLU A 656 5.39 40.92 -25.07
C GLU A 656 4.16 40.90 -25.99
N ILE A 657 3.42 39.80 -26.04
CA ILE A 657 2.15 39.69 -26.79
C ILE A 657 0.95 40.21 -25.95
N ALA A 658 1.10 40.28 -24.63
CA ALA A 658 0.06 40.74 -23.70
C ALA A 658 0.20 42.22 -23.29
N SER A 659 1.27 42.89 -23.72
CA SER A 659 1.49 44.35 -23.67
C SER A 659 1.18 44.97 -25.02
#